data_AF-A0A5N5WTS4-F1
#
_entry.id   AF-A0A5N5WTS4-F1
#
_cell.length_a   1.000
_cell.length_b   1.000
_cell.length_c   1.000
_cell.angle_alpha   90.00
_cell.angle_beta   90.00
_cell.angle_gamma   90.00
#
_symmetry.space_group_name_H-M   'P 1'
#
loop_
_entity.id
_entity.type
_entity.pdbx_description
1 polymer ?
#
loop_
_entity_poly.entity_id
_entity_poly.type
_entity_poly.pdbx_seq_one_letter_code
_entity_poly.pdbx_strand_id
1 'polypeptide(L)'
;MGSALSHPEIPSAPPAPDLILVGGGASGVAILLQLIERAKNGRPLKEVIIVEKNGLLGPGLAYSSHCAGTILNMHTDTMGLYFDKPLHFTQWRQDPETGPFPSRASYGEYLQAMWTQALEEAQQLRMKVSIVHKEAHDIDRREDGTMQLKLQDGTQLEAQSVVLALGNFTAVANTHLVNLRGFFPGPWPTSQLKTIPSDAPVIVIGSRLSAVDAAIFLSENGHQGPITFMSRSGSLPKVQGNPTPFTRRYTLHNLARNIEENSDESLLQVTSGLMEEIFRATNGDWSWLHNDESPVKQLENDIGAAQAGQVEWQAVLRGTAPVIERYWNSLSTKSQHLFMEKLFSPWMRYRHGMPIQNAQKILDLLKKGQLRVTQGDRVQWDGTFKAQTSAGLLEAPYVIEATGQECQLDRIDSPLIQSAVEKGLLKPHPVGGVAVDFNSLRASPGLYAMGSLTRGTHFYVSAIDRVAAHAARVADALTQEPIARPLHVAIFLGSDLFSQLMASKLVPQLLAAGHTPFIFLPTHKAGRNVPPFELRELAFFERELLQKHVIPYLKDASPEGATHMTVNQMKNAYGILVQEVPNVNNASFINSLQMHHIDVGLSIRCYQRFKTDIIRYFSRPRRLLNLHPGTLPAYRGVMTTVRAMKNKETHFGYSLHDIDENWDAGDLIDIRKHPIDYSKSMLHYMSDVYAMGAKMAVDVCDNIARGKELPKVPQNPEESGYYTFPTKEDLEGYREDGIRLVDAESIVNVVVESYASPKKQDEFRAYIEGVVREWYEQNQP
;
A
#
# COMPACT_ATOMS: atom_id res chain seq x y z
N MET A 1 34.53 44.03 -53.25
CA MET A 1 33.29 43.29 -53.54
C MET A 1 33.49 41.86 -53.08
N GLY A 2 32.65 41.38 -52.16
CA GLY A 2 32.74 40.05 -51.57
C GLY A 2 31.80 39.98 -50.37
N SER A 3 30.51 39.76 -50.65
CA SER A 3 29.45 39.61 -49.66
C SER A 3 29.59 38.26 -48.94
N ALA A 4 29.75 38.29 -47.62
CA ALA A 4 29.49 37.12 -46.78
C ALA A 4 27.97 37.03 -46.57
N LEU A 5 27.36 36.05 -47.24
CA LEU A 5 25.97 35.67 -47.07
C LEU A 5 25.75 35.15 -45.64
N SER A 6 24.94 35.84 -44.86
CA SER A 6 24.38 35.33 -43.60
C SER A 6 23.44 34.18 -43.92
N HIS A 7 23.78 32.97 -43.46
CA HIS A 7 22.82 31.87 -43.43
C HIS A 7 21.64 32.23 -42.51
N PRO A 8 20.39 32.04 -42.93
CA PRO A 8 19.26 32.20 -42.03
C PRO A 8 19.33 31.12 -40.95
N GLU A 9 19.31 31.53 -39.69
CA GLU A 9 19.09 30.63 -38.56
C GLU A 9 17.80 29.86 -38.81
N ILE A 10 17.93 28.53 -38.99
CA ILE A 10 16.80 27.62 -39.02
C ILE A 10 16.16 27.70 -37.62
N PRO A 11 14.86 27.99 -37.49
CA PRO A 11 14.19 27.94 -36.19
C PRO A 11 14.44 26.56 -35.58
N SER A 12 15.10 26.50 -34.43
CA SER A 12 15.25 25.26 -33.68
C SER A 12 13.87 24.67 -33.49
N ALA A 13 13.66 23.41 -33.93
CA ALA A 13 12.42 22.71 -33.71
C ALA A 13 12.01 22.84 -32.23
N PRO A 14 10.71 23.01 -31.92
CA PRO A 14 10.27 23.07 -30.53
C PRO A 14 10.82 21.86 -29.77
N PRO A 15 11.25 22.03 -28.51
CA PRO A 15 11.79 20.92 -27.74
C PRO A 15 10.76 19.80 -27.67
N ALA A 16 11.21 18.56 -27.88
CA ALA A 16 10.35 17.40 -27.76
C ALA A 16 9.69 17.36 -26.36
N PRO A 17 8.43 16.90 -26.23
CA PRO A 17 7.78 16.73 -24.94
C PRO A 17 8.61 15.82 -24.02
N ASP A 18 8.40 15.96 -22.72
CA ASP A 18 9.15 15.17 -21.74
C ASP A 18 8.72 13.70 -21.78
N LEU A 19 7.42 13.44 -21.99
CA LEU A 19 6.84 12.11 -21.88
C LEU A 19 5.73 11.86 -22.92
N ILE A 20 5.78 10.69 -23.57
CA ILE A 20 4.62 10.05 -24.18
C ILE A 20 4.15 8.89 -23.29
N LEU A 21 2.89 8.92 -22.87
CA LEU A 21 2.24 7.86 -22.11
C LEU A 21 1.27 7.11 -23.03
N VAL A 22 1.55 5.84 -23.32
CA VAL A 22 0.72 5.00 -24.19
C VAL A 22 -0.23 4.17 -23.32
N GLY A 23 -1.52 4.48 -23.42
CA GLY A 23 -2.59 3.89 -22.61
C GLY A 23 -3.13 4.87 -21.57
N GLY A 24 -4.41 5.19 -21.70
CA GLY A 24 -5.17 6.10 -20.84
C GLY A 24 -6.13 5.39 -19.89
N GLY A 25 -5.93 4.11 -19.60
CA GLY A 25 -6.66 3.36 -18.58
C GLY A 25 -6.18 3.66 -17.15
N ALA A 26 -6.62 2.86 -16.17
CA ALA A 26 -6.27 3.03 -14.76
C ALA A 26 -4.77 3.22 -14.48
N SER A 27 -3.90 2.49 -15.18
CA SER A 27 -2.44 2.65 -15.06
C SER A 27 -1.95 4.02 -15.53
N GLY A 28 -2.46 4.51 -16.67
CA GLY A 28 -2.11 5.83 -17.19
C GLY A 28 -2.58 6.96 -16.28
N VAL A 29 -3.81 6.86 -15.76
CA VAL A 29 -4.34 7.81 -14.76
C VAL A 29 -3.45 7.84 -13.51
N ALA A 30 -3.09 6.67 -12.97
CA ALA A 30 -2.24 6.59 -11.78
C ALA A 30 -0.86 7.24 -12.02
N ILE A 31 -0.24 7.04 -13.20
CA ILE A 31 1.04 7.68 -13.54
C ILE A 31 0.88 9.20 -13.58
N LEU A 32 -0.15 9.72 -14.25
CA LEU A 32 -0.39 11.17 -14.33
C LEU A 32 -0.58 11.79 -12.95
N LEU A 33 -1.37 11.16 -12.07
CA LEU A 33 -1.55 11.61 -10.68
C LEU A 33 -0.22 11.66 -9.91
N GLN A 34 0.64 10.65 -10.07
CA GLN A 34 1.94 10.62 -9.39
C GLN A 34 2.90 11.68 -9.94
N LEU A 35 2.90 11.94 -11.25
CA LEU A 35 3.67 13.02 -11.86
C LEU A 35 3.23 14.39 -11.33
N ILE A 36 1.92 14.60 -11.14
CA ILE A 36 1.36 15.80 -10.52
C ILE A 36 1.86 15.96 -9.07
N GLU A 37 1.86 14.88 -8.28
CA GLU A 37 2.42 14.93 -6.91
C GLU A 37 3.92 15.25 -6.90
N ARG A 38 4.69 14.79 -7.89
CA ARG A 38 6.11 15.18 -8.03
C ARG A 38 6.27 16.65 -8.46
N ALA A 39 5.39 17.14 -9.33
CA ALA A 39 5.36 18.56 -9.70
C ALA A 39 5.05 19.47 -8.50
N LYS A 40 4.08 19.11 -7.64
CA LYS A 40 3.79 19.81 -6.37
C LYS A 40 5.01 19.87 -5.44
N ASN A 41 5.86 18.84 -5.49
CA ASN A 41 7.09 18.73 -4.70
C ASN A 41 8.33 19.33 -5.43
N GLY A 42 8.13 20.19 -6.42
CA GLY A 42 9.23 20.92 -7.08
C GLY A 42 9.95 20.14 -8.19
N ARG A 43 9.39 19.03 -8.68
CA ARG A 43 9.94 18.23 -9.78
C ARG A 43 8.96 18.11 -10.97
N PRO A 44 8.64 19.23 -11.65
CA PRO A 44 7.64 19.22 -12.72
C PRO A 44 8.20 18.63 -14.03
N LEU A 45 7.36 17.88 -14.74
CA LEU A 45 7.47 17.72 -16.19
C LEU A 45 6.68 18.86 -16.86
N LYS A 46 7.16 19.37 -17.99
CA LYS A 46 6.53 20.48 -18.72
C LYS A 46 5.42 19.99 -19.64
N GLU A 47 5.64 18.88 -20.35
CA GLU A 47 4.70 18.36 -21.34
C GLU A 47 4.57 16.83 -21.30
N VAL A 48 3.31 16.36 -21.27
CA VAL A 48 2.93 14.95 -21.34
C VAL A 48 1.93 14.76 -22.49
N ILE A 49 2.24 13.85 -23.41
CA ILE A 49 1.32 13.41 -24.47
C ILE A 49 0.75 12.04 -24.10
N ILE A 50 -0.56 11.91 -24.11
CA ILE A 50 -1.27 10.66 -23.81
C ILE A 50 -1.84 10.09 -25.09
N VAL A 51 -1.39 8.89 -25.46
CA VAL A 51 -1.83 8.17 -26.65
C VAL A 51 -2.80 7.08 -26.21
N GLU A 52 -4.07 7.20 -26.57
CA GLU A 52 -5.12 6.24 -26.23
C GLU A 52 -5.93 5.90 -27.48
N LYS A 53 -6.14 4.62 -27.76
CA LYS A 53 -6.87 4.20 -28.95
C LYS A 53 -8.39 4.31 -28.80
N ASN A 54 -8.90 4.33 -27.58
CA ASN A 54 -10.32 4.50 -27.29
C ASN A 54 -10.70 5.98 -27.06
N GLY A 55 -11.99 6.29 -27.14
CA GLY A 55 -12.47 7.65 -26.91
C GLY A 55 -12.54 8.05 -25.43
N LEU A 56 -12.72 7.10 -24.51
CA LEU A 56 -12.94 7.36 -23.09
C LEU A 56 -11.71 7.01 -22.24
N LEU A 57 -11.23 7.98 -21.47
CA LEU A 57 -10.06 7.85 -20.58
C LEU A 57 -10.47 7.47 -19.16
N GLY A 58 -9.64 6.65 -18.52
CA GLY A 58 -9.83 6.13 -17.16
C GLY A 58 -10.29 4.66 -17.13
N PRO A 59 -11.57 4.36 -17.45
CA PRO A 59 -12.16 3.03 -17.23
C PRO A 59 -11.46 1.86 -17.92
N GLY A 60 -10.85 2.10 -19.08
CA GLY A 60 -10.34 1.03 -19.94
C GLY A 60 -11.41 -0.03 -20.24
N LEU A 61 -10.98 -1.24 -20.59
CA LEU A 61 -11.89 -2.31 -20.98
C LEU A 61 -12.76 -2.83 -19.80
N ALA A 62 -12.11 -3.11 -18.67
CA ALA A 62 -12.69 -3.89 -17.57
C ALA A 62 -13.54 -3.08 -16.57
N TYR A 63 -13.53 -1.75 -16.66
CA TYR A 63 -14.34 -0.85 -15.83
C TYR A 63 -15.28 0.04 -16.67
N SER A 64 -15.36 -0.21 -17.97
CA SER A 64 -16.28 0.49 -18.86
C SER A 64 -17.74 0.28 -18.47
N SER A 65 -18.62 1.21 -18.87
CA SER A 65 -20.07 1.07 -18.72
C SER A 65 -20.64 -0.15 -19.46
N HIS A 66 -19.93 -0.65 -20.48
CA HIS A 66 -20.23 -1.90 -21.17
C HIS A 66 -20.03 -3.16 -20.31
N CYS A 67 -19.46 -3.03 -19.12
CA CYS A 67 -19.35 -4.09 -18.12
C CYS A 67 -20.40 -3.97 -16.99
N ALA A 68 -21.43 -3.13 -17.15
CA ALA A 68 -22.54 -3.03 -16.19
C ALA A 68 -23.17 -4.41 -15.92
N GLY A 69 -23.49 -4.68 -14.65
CA GLY A 69 -23.95 -6.00 -14.18
C GLY A 69 -22.83 -6.91 -13.66
N THR A 70 -21.58 -6.46 -13.64
CA THR A 70 -20.48 -7.19 -12.98
C THR A 70 -19.88 -6.37 -11.84
N ILE A 71 -19.47 -7.05 -10.77
CA ILE A 71 -18.90 -6.43 -9.56
C ILE A 71 -17.38 -6.51 -9.54
N LEU A 72 -16.76 -5.68 -8.70
CA LEU A 72 -15.35 -5.78 -8.38
C LEU A 72 -15.06 -7.06 -7.61
N ASN A 73 -13.85 -7.60 -7.81
CA ASN A 73 -13.35 -8.75 -7.05
C ASN A 73 -12.40 -8.35 -5.91
N MET A 74 -12.02 -7.07 -5.86
CA MET A 74 -11.18 -6.48 -4.83
C MET A 74 -12.02 -5.60 -3.90
N HIS A 75 -11.65 -5.58 -2.62
CA HIS A 75 -12.27 -4.73 -1.62
C HIS A 75 -11.97 -3.26 -1.92
N THR A 76 -12.95 -2.36 -1.73
CA THR A 76 -12.81 -0.93 -2.02
C THR A 76 -11.61 -0.28 -1.32
N ASP A 77 -11.27 -0.77 -0.12
CA ASP A 77 -10.13 -0.30 0.70
C ASP A 77 -8.74 -0.50 0.07
N THR A 78 -8.66 -1.18 -1.07
CA THR A 78 -7.42 -1.44 -1.79
C THR A 78 -7.44 -0.89 -3.22
N MET A 79 -8.45 -0.07 -3.55
CA MET A 79 -8.74 0.38 -4.92
C MET A 79 -8.44 1.87 -5.15
N GLY A 80 -7.78 2.56 -4.20
CA GLY A 80 -7.23 3.90 -4.41
C GLY A 80 -6.11 3.94 -5.46
N LEU A 81 -5.98 5.06 -6.19
CA LEU A 81 -4.96 5.24 -7.24
C LEU A 81 -3.63 5.83 -6.73
N TYR A 82 -3.61 6.30 -5.49
CA TYR A 82 -2.39 6.73 -4.81
C TYR A 82 -1.89 5.60 -3.92
N PHE A 83 -0.60 5.27 -4.03
CA PHE A 83 -0.03 4.13 -3.29
C PHE A 83 -0.09 4.32 -1.77
N ASP A 84 -0.05 5.58 -1.31
CA ASP A 84 -0.11 6.02 0.08
C ASP A 84 -1.54 6.33 0.57
N LYS A 85 -2.54 6.29 -0.32
CA LYS A 85 -3.97 6.52 0.01
C LYS A 85 -4.86 5.38 -0.50
N PRO A 86 -4.67 4.13 0.00
CA PRO A 86 -5.41 2.97 -0.50
C PRO A 86 -6.93 3.07 -0.30
N LEU A 87 -7.38 3.80 0.72
CA LEU A 87 -8.80 4.04 1.04
C LEU A 87 -9.47 5.12 0.19
N HIS A 88 -8.75 5.76 -0.75
CA HIS A 88 -9.26 6.90 -1.49
C HIS A 88 -10.58 6.60 -2.23
N PHE A 89 -10.69 5.42 -2.85
CA PHE A 89 -11.93 5.02 -3.50
C PHE A 89 -13.08 4.78 -2.50
N THR A 90 -12.80 4.13 -1.37
CA THR A 90 -13.78 3.96 -0.27
C THR A 90 -14.29 5.30 0.27
N GLN A 91 -13.43 6.32 0.33
CA GLN A 91 -13.79 7.65 0.81
C GLN A 91 -14.52 8.50 -0.24
N TRP A 92 -14.21 8.28 -1.53
CA TRP A 92 -14.80 9.02 -2.64
C TRP A 92 -16.25 8.61 -2.94
N ARG A 93 -16.54 7.32 -2.81
CA ARG A 93 -17.83 6.76 -3.20
C ARG A 93 -18.99 7.25 -2.30
N GLN A 94 -20.19 7.30 -2.87
CA GLN A 94 -21.39 7.79 -2.19
C GLN A 94 -22.44 6.69 -1.92
N ASP A 95 -22.10 5.43 -2.22
CA ASP A 95 -23.01 4.27 -2.21
C ASP A 95 -22.53 3.14 -1.27
N PRO A 96 -22.25 3.41 0.02
CA PRO A 96 -21.73 2.41 0.94
C PRO A 96 -22.65 1.19 1.11
N GLU A 97 -23.95 1.33 0.84
CA GLU A 97 -24.96 0.26 0.91
C GLU A 97 -24.76 -0.86 -0.11
N THR A 98 -24.04 -0.61 -1.21
CA THR A 98 -23.72 -1.67 -2.19
C THR A 98 -22.61 -2.61 -1.68
N GLY A 99 -22.09 -2.33 -0.49
CA GLY A 99 -21.08 -3.14 0.18
C GLY A 99 -19.67 -2.95 -0.43
N PRO A 100 -18.70 -3.76 0.00
CA PRO A 100 -17.29 -3.54 -0.33
C PRO A 100 -16.86 -3.94 -1.74
N PHE A 101 -17.80 -4.45 -2.56
CA PHE A 101 -17.57 -4.91 -3.93
C PHE A 101 -18.60 -4.26 -4.88
N PRO A 102 -18.52 -2.92 -5.10
CA PRO A 102 -19.44 -2.27 -6.02
C PRO A 102 -19.29 -2.75 -7.46
N SER A 103 -20.18 -2.28 -8.33
CA SER A 103 -20.09 -2.54 -9.76
C SER A 103 -18.75 -2.05 -10.35
N ARG A 104 -18.27 -2.76 -11.37
CA ARG A 104 -17.09 -2.32 -12.13
C ARG A 104 -17.30 -0.97 -12.82
N ALA A 105 -18.54 -0.67 -13.22
CA ALA A 105 -18.89 0.61 -13.82
C ALA A 105 -18.74 1.77 -12.82
N SER A 106 -19.14 1.59 -11.56
CA SER A 106 -18.93 2.58 -10.49
C SER A 106 -17.44 2.88 -10.27
N TYR A 107 -16.57 1.87 -10.34
CA TYR A 107 -15.13 2.12 -10.33
C TYR A 107 -14.65 2.88 -11.57
N GLY A 108 -15.26 2.64 -12.74
CA GLY A 108 -15.02 3.42 -13.96
C GLY A 108 -15.38 4.90 -13.80
N GLU A 109 -16.45 5.23 -13.07
CA GLU A 109 -16.82 6.61 -12.73
C GLU A 109 -15.76 7.28 -11.85
N TYR A 110 -15.25 6.56 -10.84
CA TYR A 110 -14.13 7.02 -10.03
C TYR A 110 -12.88 7.30 -10.89
N LEU A 111 -12.51 6.40 -11.81
CA LEU A 111 -11.36 6.58 -12.70
C LEU A 111 -11.52 7.83 -13.58
N GLN A 112 -12.73 8.12 -14.06
CA GLN A 112 -13.02 9.34 -14.81
C GLN A 112 -12.93 10.59 -13.93
N ALA A 113 -13.45 10.54 -12.70
CA ALA A 113 -13.34 11.65 -11.76
C ALA A 113 -11.86 11.97 -11.45
N MET A 114 -11.04 10.94 -11.22
CA MET A 114 -9.60 11.09 -11.01
C MET A 114 -8.88 11.65 -12.24
N TRP A 115 -9.30 11.25 -13.43
CA TRP A 115 -8.79 11.81 -14.67
C TRP A 115 -9.10 13.32 -14.80
N THR A 116 -10.35 13.72 -14.57
CA THR A 116 -10.76 15.13 -14.60
C THR A 116 -9.97 15.96 -13.58
N GLN A 117 -9.86 15.46 -12.34
CA GLN A 117 -9.07 16.11 -11.30
C GLN A 117 -7.60 16.26 -11.71
N ALA A 118 -7.00 15.22 -12.31
CA ALA A 118 -5.62 15.27 -12.77
C ALA A 118 -5.39 16.38 -13.82
N LEU A 119 -6.32 16.57 -14.76
CA LEU A 119 -6.21 17.63 -15.77
C LEU A 119 -6.31 19.02 -15.15
N GLU A 120 -7.23 19.22 -14.21
CA GLU A 120 -7.38 20.48 -13.48
C GLU A 120 -6.11 20.83 -12.68
N GLU A 121 -5.56 19.87 -11.95
CA GLU A 121 -4.33 20.06 -11.18
C GLU A 121 -3.11 20.29 -12.09
N ALA A 122 -3.00 19.55 -13.20
CA ALA A 122 -1.94 19.75 -14.18
C ALA A 122 -1.98 21.18 -14.77
N GLN A 123 -3.19 21.69 -15.07
CA GLN A 123 -3.36 23.06 -15.54
C GLN A 123 -2.92 24.10 -14.51
N GLN A 124 -3.28 23.92 -13.24
CA GLN A 124 -2.84 24.81 -12.14
C GLN A 124 -1.31 24.82 -11.99
N LEU A 125 -0.67 23.68 -12.21
CA LEU A 125 0.79 23.52 -12.16
C LEU A 125 1.50 23.90 -13.48
N ARG A 126 0.75 24.35 -14.50
CA ARG A 126 1.26 24.69 -15.84
C ARG A 126 1.95 23.51 -16.55
N MET A 127 1.54 22.28 -16.24
CA MET A 127 1.93 21.07 -16.96
C MET A 127 1.01 20.91 -18.18
N LYS A 128 1.58 20.94 -19.39
CA LYS A 128 0.82 20.75 -20.63
C LYS A 128 0.50 19.27 -20.80
N VAL A 129 -0.78 18.91 -20.78
CA VAL A 129 -1.25 17.55 -21.05
C VAL A 129 -2.04 17.57 -22.36
N SER A 130 -1.64 16.75 -23.32
CA SER A 130 -2.33 16.59 -24.61
C SER A 130 -2.75 15.14 -24.83
N ILE A 131 -3.87 14.95 -25.54
CA ILE A 131 -4.46 13.63 -25.75
C ILE A 131 -4.50 13.37 -27.26
N VAL A 132 -4.03 12.21 -27.68
CA VAL A 132 -4.04 11.74 -29.06
C VAL A 132 -4.85 10.44 -29.13
N HIS A 133 -6.05 10.53 -29.72
CA HIS A 133 -6.96 9.40 -29.85
C HIS A 133 -6.58 8.48 -31.04
N LYS A 134 -5.49 7.74 -30.89
CA LYS A 134 -4.91 6.88 -31.93
C LYS A 134 -4.22 5.67 -31.32
N GLU A 135 -4.13 4.58 -32.08
CA GLU A 135 -3.28 3.45 -31.73
C GLU A 135 -1.82 3.71 -32.16
N ALA A 136 -0.89 3.36 -31.29
CA ALA A 136 0.54 3.36 -31.59
C ALA A 136 0.92 2.02 -32.23
N HIS A 137 1.64 2.07 -33.35
CA HIS A 137 1.99 0.88 -34.14
C HIS A 137 3.48 0.55 -34.10
N ASP A 138 4.35 1.55 -33.94
CA ASP A 138 5.79 1.37 -33.98
C ASP A 138 6.48 2.31 -32.99
N ILE A 139 7.62 1.90 -32.46
CA ILE A 139 8.49 2.66 -31.57
C ILE A 139 9.94 2.48 -31.99
N ASP A 140 10.72 3.55 -31.91
CA ASP A 140 12.15 3.53 -32.19
C ASP A 140 12.92 4.48 -31.27
N ARG A 141 14.25 4.37 -31.30
CA ARG A 141 15.15 5.34 -30.67
C ARG A 141 15.98 6.05 -31.73
N ARG A 142 15.95 7.37 -31.71
CA ARG A 142 16.77 8.22 -32.58
C ARG A 142 18.23 8.22 -32.15
N GLU A 143 19.12 8.70 -33.02
CA GLU A 143 20.56 8.77 -32.74
C GLU A 143 20.90 9.64 -31.52
N ASP A 144 20.09 10.67 -31.25
CA ASP A 144 20.24 11.56 -30.10
C ASP A 144 19.69 10.96 -28.78
N GLY A 145 19.12 9.76 -28.83
CA GLY A 145 18.52 9.06 -27.70
C GLY A 145 17.03 9.35 -27.46
N THR A 146 16.44 10.30 -28.19
CA THR A 146 15.01 10.61 -28.13
C THR A 146 14.18 9.41 -28.61
N MET A 147 13.08 9.13 -27.92
CA MET A 147 12.14 8.08 -28.32
C MET A 147 11.19 8.62 -29.39
N GLN A 148 10.94 7.82 -30.43
CA GLN A 148 10.00 8.13 -31.49
C GLN A 148 8.89 7.07 -31.53
N LEU A 149 7.64 7.51 -31.56
CA LEU A 149 6.45 6.67 -31.67
C LEU A 149 5.74 6.98 -32.98
N LYS A 150 5.39 5.95 -33.75
CA LYS A 150 4.57 6.09 -34.96
C LYS A 150 3.17 5.57 -34.71
N LEU A 151 2.18 6.37 -35.04
CA LEU A 151 0.77 6.05 -34.88
C LEU A 151 0.21 5.33 -36.11
N GLN A 152 -1.00 4.78 -35.97
CA GLN A 152 -1.70 4.01 -37.01
C GLN A 152 -1.83 4.74 -38.37
N ASP A 153 -1.89 6.07 -38.37
CA ASP A 153 -2.04 6.91 -39.56
C ASP A 153 -0.70 7.43 -40.09
N GLY A 154 0.41 6.98 -39.52
CA GLY A 154 1.76 7.38 -39.89
C GLY A 154 2.27 8.64 -39.18
N THR A 155 1.44 9.32 -38.36
CA THR A 155 1.87 10.43 -37.52
C THR A 155 3.03 9.99 -36.62
N GLN A 156 4.06 10.82 -36.51
CA GLN A 156 5.20 10.59 -35.62
C GLN A 156 5.12 11.54 -34.43
N LEU A 157 5.32 10.98 -33.23
CA LEU A 157 5.47 11.69 -31.98
C LEU A 157 6.86 11.41 -31.43
N GLU A 158 7.49 12.38 -30.80
CA GLU A 158 8.82 12.24 -30.20
C GLU A 158 8.77 12.67 -28.74
N ALA A 159 9.54 12.04 -27.87
CA ALA A 159 9.67 12.44 -26.46
C ALA A 159 10.97 11.96 -25.83
N GLN A 160 11.38 12.60 -24.74
CA GLN A 160 12.52 12.15 -23.95
C GLN A 160 12.28 10.77 -23.30
N SER A 161 11.02 10.46 -22.97
CA SER A 161 10.63 9.17 -22.44
C SER A 161 9.27 8.69 -22.95
N VAL A 162 9.09 7.38 -23.00
CA VAL A 162 7.84 6.69 -23.32
C VAL A 162 7.49 5.73 -22.19
N VAL A 163 6.24 5.73 -21.75
CA VAL A 163 5.71 4.74 -20.81
C VAL A 163 4.62 3.91 -21.49
N LEU A 164 4.81 2.59 -21.51
CA LEU A 164 3.82 1.63 -22.01
C LEU A 164 2.90 1.18 -20.87
N ALA A 165 1.72 1.79 -20.79
CA ALA A 165 0.65 1.51 -19.83
C ALA A 165 -0.55 0.83 -20.50
N LEU A 166 -0.27 -0.24 -21.26
CA LEU A 166 -1.20 -0.86 -22.23
C LEU A 166 -2.34 -1.68 -21.60
N GLY A 167 -2.37 -1.80 -20.27
CA GLY A 167 -3.40 -2.56 -19.55
C GLY A 167 -3.19 -4.07 -19.61
N ASN A 168 -4.28 -4.82 -19.68
CA ASN A 168 -4.29 -6.28 -19.68
C ASN A 168 -4.59 -6.80 -21.09
N PHE A 169 -3.80 -7.77 -21.54
CA PHE A 169 -4.07 -8.53 -22.77
C PHE A 169 -4.90 -9.77 -22.43
N THR A 170 -5.94 -10.05 -23.20
CA THR A 170 -6.75 -11.27 -23.01
C THR A 170 -6.00 -12.47 -23.56
N ALA A 171 -5.88 -13.54 -22.77
CA ALA A 171 -5.32 -14.80 -23.24
C ALA A 171 -6.32 -15.51 -24.16
N VAL A 172 -5.86 -15.87 -25.35
CA VAL A 172 -6.63 -16.64 -26.33
C VAL A 172 -5.83 -17.89 -26.67
N ALA A 173 -6.10 -18.99 -26.00
CA ALA A 173 -5.38 -20.25 -26.24
C ALA A 173 -5.87 -20.94 -27.52
N ASN A 174 -7.11 -20.66 -27.94
CA ASN A 174 -7.74 -21.26 -29.11
C ASN A 174 -7.78 -20.28 -30.29
N THR A 175 -6.62 -19.74 -30.68
CA THR A 175 -6.49 -18.71 -31.74
C THR A 175 -7.13 -19.12 -33.08
N HIS A 176 -7.06 -20.42 -33.41
CA HIS A 176 -7.69 -20.99 -34.62
C HIS A 176 -9.22 -20.90 -34.65
N LEU A 177 -9.88 -20.60 -33.51
CA LEU A 177 -11.34 -20.45 -33.40
C LEU A 177 -11.81 -18.99 -33.45
N VAL A 178 -10.91 -18.00 -33.37
CA VAL A 178 -11.25 -16.57 -33.18
C VAL A 178 -12.21 -16.02 -34.24
N ASN A 179 -12.10 -16.49 -35.48
CA ASN A 179 -12.93 -16.03 -36.59
C ASN A 179 -14.24 -16.82 -36.75
N LEU A 180 -14.50 -17.82 -35.90
CA LEU A 180 -15.71 -18.63 -35.98
C LEU A 180 -16.86 -17.95 -35.26
N ARG A 181 -18.04 -17.98 -35.89
CA ARG A 181 -19.27 -17.47 -35.28
C ARG A 181 -19.58 -18.25 -34.01
N GLY A 182 -19.84 -17.53 -32.92
CA GLY A 182 -20.17 -18.10 -31.61
C GLY A 182 -18.98 -18.32 -30.70
N PHE A 183 -17.75 -18.12 -31.18
CA PHE A 183 -16.56 -18.07 -30.34
C PHE A 183 -16.32 -16.64 -29.83
N PHE A 184 -16.15 -16.47 -28.52
CA PHE A 184 -15.81 -15.20 -27.87
C PHE A 184 -14.41 -15.32 -27.25
N PRO A 185 -13.40 -14.59 -27.77
CA PRO A 185 -12.00 -14.64 -27.31
C PRO A 185 -11.78 -13.87 -25.98
N GLY A 186 -12.75 -13.96 -25.07
CA GLY A 186 -12.80 -13.17 -23.84
C GLY A 186 -14.23 -12.86 -23.42
N PRO A 187 -14.50 -12.64 -22.12
CA PRO A 187 -15.78 -12.13 -21.66
C PRO A 187 -15.85 -10.60 -21.69
N TRP A 188 -14.82 -9.88 -22.15
CA TRP A 188 -14.71 -8.43 -22.01
C TRP A 188 -14.81 -7.68 -23.36
N PRO A 189 -15.63 -6.62 -23.48
CA PRO A 189 -16.61 -6.18 -22.49
C PRO A 189 -17.76 -7.20 -22.38
N THR A 190 -18.36 -7.37 -21.20
CA THR A 190 -19.39 -8.41 -20.99
C THR A 190 -20.66 -8.18 -21.80
N SER A 191 -20.97 -6.93 -22.15
CA SER A 191 -22.09 -6.60 -23.04
C SER A 191 -22.12 -7.36 -24.35
N GLN A 192 -20.97 -7.80 -24.88
CA GLN A 192 -20.92 -8.58 -26.12
C GLN A 192 -21.65 -9.92 -25.98
N LEU A 193 -21.73 -10.47 -24.77
CA LEU A 193 -22.37 -11.77 -24.51
C LEU A 193 -23.89 -11.72 -24.67
N LYS A 194 -24.50 -10.52 -24.74
CA LYS A 194 -25.93 -10.34 -25.02
C LYS A 194 -26.35 -10.86 -26.40
N THR A 195 -25.39 -11.08 -27.31
CA THR A 195 -25.69 -11.64 -28.64
C THR A 195 -25.94 -13.15 -28.60
N ILE A 196 -25.65 -13.82 -27.48
CA ILE A 196 -25.92 -15.25 -27.28
C ILE A 196 -27.42 -15.42 -27.04
N PRO A 197 -28.13 -16.29 -27.79
CA PRO A 197 -29.55 -16.59 -27.56
C PRO A 197 -29.80 -17.05 -26.12
N SER A 198 -30.95 -16.70 -25.56
CA SER A 198 -31.26 -16.94 -24.16
C SER A 198 -31.34 -18.43 -23.80
N ASP A 199 -31.62 -19.32 -24.74
CA ASP A 199 -31.79 -20.76 -24.53
C ASP A 199 -30.59 -21.61 -25.00
N ALA A 200 -29.59 -20.98 -25.64
CA ALA A 200 -28.49 -21.71 -26.26
C ALA A 200 -27.53 -22.35 -25.25
N PRO A 201 -26.95 -23.54 -25.54
CA PRO A 201 -25.86 -24.09 -24.75
C PRO A 201 -24.59 -23.23 -24.89
N VAL A 202 -23.90 -23.00 -23.77
CA VAL A 202 -22.64 -22.24 -23.72
C VAL A 202 -21.55 -23.01 -22.99
N ILE A 203 -20.38 -23.16 -23.61
CA ILE A 203 -19.16 -23.64 -22.94
C ILE A 203 -18.31 -22.42 -22.55
N VAL A 204 -17.91 -22.32 -21.28
CA VAL A 204 -16.95 -21.32 -20.81
C VAL A 204 -15.63 -22.02 -20.50
N ILE A 205 -14.57 -21.67 -21.23
CA ILE A 205 -13.23 -22.22 -21.02
C ILE A 205 -12.57 -21.46 -19.86
N GLY A 206 -12.42 -22.15 -18.72
CA GLY A 206 -12.00 -21.58 -17.45
C GLY A 206 -13.10 -21.65 -16.40
N SER A 207 -12.71 -21.60 -15.13
CA SER A 207 -13.63 -21.70 -13.99
C SER A 207 -13.32 -20.68 -12.87
N ARG A 208 -12.52 -19.64 -13.18
CA ARG A 208 -12.10 -18.58 -12.23
C ARG A 208 -13.00 -17.34 -12.36
N LEU A 209 -12.62 -16.23 -11.73
CA LEU A 209 -13.42 -15.00 -11.61
C LEU A 209 -13.95 -14.46 -12.95
N SER A 210 -13.19 -14.53 -14.06
CA SER A 210 -13.71 -14.10 -15.37
C SER A 210 -14.80 -15.03 -15.94
N ALA A 211 -14.75 -16.33 -15.63
CA ALA A 211 -15.81 -17.26 -16.00
C ALA A 211 -17.07 -17.03 -15.16
N VAL A 212 -16.87 -16.75 -13.86
CA VAL A 212 -17.93 -16.34 -12.92
C VAL A 212 -18.63 -15.07 -13.42
N ASP A 213 -17.86 -14.04 -13.77
CA ASP A 213 -18.37 -12.77 -14.32
C ASP A 213 -19.20 -13.04 -15.59
N ALA A 214 -18.74 -13.92 -16.50
CA ALA A 214 -19.47 -14.28 -17.71
C ALA A 214 -20.80 -14.99 -17.42
N ALA A 215 -20.81 -15.99 -16.53
CA ALA A 215 -22.02 -16.75 -16.19
C ALA A 215 -23.07 -15.89 -15.47
N ILE A 216 -22.63 -15.07 -14.51
CA ILE A 216 -23.51 -14.14 -13.79
C ILE A 216 -24.10 -13.14 -14.78
N PHE A 217 -23.25 -12.55 -15.65
CA PHE A 217 -23.73 -11.60 -16.65
C PHE A 217 -24.78 -12.22 -17.58
N LEU A 218 -24.55 -13.44 -18.09
CA LEU A 218 -25.54 -14.16 -18.92
C LEU A 218 -26.85 -14.37 -18.17
N SER A 219 -26.78 -14.89 -16.94
CA SER A 219 -27.96 -15.16 -16.11
C SER A 219 -28.77 -13.90 -15.82
N GLU A 220 -28.11 -12.81 -15.41
CA GLU A 220 -28.76 -11.53 -15.09
C GLU A 220 -29.34 -10.83 -16.33
N ASN A 221 -28.86 -11.16 -17.53
CA ASN A 221 -29.39 -10.67 -18.79
C ASN A 221 -30.36 -11.67 -19.47
N GLY A 222 -30.93 -12.59 -18.71
CA GLY A 222 -32.07 -13.41 -19.12
C GLY A 222 -31.73 -14.74 -19.79
N HIS A 223 -30.45 -15.14 -19.85
CA HIS A 223 -30.06 -16.46 -20.36
C HIS A 223 -30.59 -17.59 -19.44
N GLN A 224 -31.33 -18.52 -20.02
CA GLN A 224 -31.91 -19.72 -19.41
C GLN A 224 -31.25 -21.02 -19.88
N GLY A 225 -30.44 -20.96 -20.95
CA GLY A 225 -29.71 -22.09 -21.51
C GLY A 225 -28.65 -22.67 -20.55
N PRO A 226 -28.17 -23.90 -20.82
CA PRO A 226 -27.16 -24.55 -19.99
C PRO A 226 -25.77 -23.92 -20.21
N ILE A 227 -25.10 -23.61 -19.10
CA ILE A 227 -23.74 -23.08 -19.06
C ILE A 227 -22.82 -24.17 -18.50
N THR A 228 -21.70 -24.43 -19.15
CA THR A 228 -20.70 -25.37 -18.64
C THR A 228 -19.33 -24.71 -18.50
N PHE A 229 -18.83 -24.62 -17.27
CA PHE A 229 -17.44 -24.29 -16.99
C PHE A 229 -16.58 -25.52 -17.27
N MET A 230 -15.60 -25.35 -18.15
CA MET A 230 -14.62 -26.37 -18.47
C MET A 230 -13.22 -25.87 -18.13
N SER A 231 -12.49 -26.54 -17.24
CA SER A 231 -11.11 -26.18 -16.92
C SER A 231 -10.27 -27.40 -16.61
N ARG A 232 -8.94 -27.26 -16.67
CA ARG A 232 -7.99 -28.36 -16.41
C ARG A 232 -8.20 -29.02 -15.04
N SER A 233 -8.54 -28.24 -14.01
CA SER A 233 -8.75 -28.77 -12.65
C SER A 233 -10.22 -29.07 -12.34
N GLY A 234 -11.17 -28.50 -13.08
CA GLY A 234 -12.61 -28.63 -12.80
C GLY A 234 -13.01 -28.03 -11.45
N SER A 235 -12.22 -27.10 -10.90
CA SER A 235 -12.42 -26.52 -9.56
C SER A 235 -12.85 -25.06 -9.63
N LEU A 236 -13.64 -24.63 -8.65
CA LEU A 236 -14.01 -23.22 -8.48
C LEU A 236 -12.99 -22.48 -7.58
N PRO A 237 -12.84 -21.15 -7.73
CA PRO A 237 -12.11 -20.33 -6.77
C PRO A 237 -12.72 -20.48 -5.37
N LYS A 238 -11.92 -20.31 -4.32
CA LYS A 238 -12.43 -20.25 -2.95
C LYS A 238 -13.30 -19.00 -2.77
N VAL A 239 -14.14 -18.96 -1.75
CA VAL A 239 -14.93 -17.77 -1.39
C VAL A 239 -14.12 -16.90 -0.44
N GLN A 240 -14.10 -15.59 -0.68
CA GLN A 240 -13.41 -14.67 0.20
C GLN A 240 -14.31 -14.19 1.34
N GLY A 241 -13.77 -14.16 2.56
CA GLY A 241 -14.43 -13.55 3.70
C GLY A 241 -14.02 -12.09 3.88
N ASN A 242 -14.59 -11.46 4.91
CA ASN A 242 -14.29 -10.08 5.26
C ASN A 242 -12.79 -9.90 5.54
N PRO A 243 -12.18 -8.76 5.18
CA PRO A 243 -10.80 -8.46 5.52
C PRO A 243 -10.60 -8.48 7.03
N THR A 244 -9.72 -9.34 7.51
CA THR A 244 -9.22 -9.33 8.89
C THR A 244 -7.75 -8.93 8.89
N PRO A 245 -7.32 -8.07 9.83
CA PRO A 245 -5.91 -7.77 10.00
C PRO A 245 -5.08 -9.03 10.27
N PHE A 246 -3.93 -9.15 9.60
CA PHE A 246 -2.97 -10.19 9.93
C PHE A 246 -1.99 -9.70 11.00
N THR A 247 -2.17 -10.15 12.24
CA THR A 247 -1.48 -9.64 13.44
C THR A 247 0.04 -9.89 13.47
N ARG A 248 0.56 -10.71 12.56
CA ARG A 248 1.99 -11.02 12.42
C ARG A 248 2.58 -10.53 11.11
N ARG A 249 1.99 -9.52 10.45
CA ARG A 249 2.49 -8.98 9.17
C ARG A 249 4.01 -8.72 9.15
N TYR A 250 4.62 -8.28 10.25
CA TYR A 250 6.07 -8.08 10.36
C TYR A 250 6.91 -9.34 10.04
N THR A 251 6.39 -10.56 10.25
CA THR A 251 7.11 -11.82 9.96
C THR A 251 7.29 -12.02 8.46
N LEU A 252 6.30 -11.62 7.65
CA LEU A 252 6.36 -11.66 6.19
C LEU A 252 7.41 -10.67 5.66
N HIS A 253 7.55 -9.50 6.30
CA HIS A 253 8.60 -8.54 5.94
C HIS A 253 9.99 -9.01 6.35
N ASN A 254 10.13 -9.68 7.50
CA ASN A 254 11.38 -10.33 7.88
C ASN A 254 11.75 -11.46 6.92
N LEU A 255 10.78 -12.27 6.49
CA LEU A 255 10.99 -13.30 5.47
C LEU A 255 11.49 -12.69 4.17
N ALA A 256 10.93 -11.54 3.74
CA ALA A 256 11.40 -10.83 2.55
C ALA A 256 12.86 -10.39 2.68
N ARG A 257 13.27 -9.88 3.85
CA ARG A 257 14.67 -9.52 4.12
C ARG A 257 15.60 -10.73 4.10
N ASN A 258 15.20 -11.83 4.74
CA ASN A 258 16.00 -13.06 4.80
C ASN A 258 16.33 -13.60 3.41
N ILE A 259 15.34 -13.68 2.51
CA ILE A 259 15.53 -14.22 1.17
C ILE A 259 16.28 -13.25 0.23
N GLU A 260 16.19 -11.94 0.48
CA GLU A 260 16.93 -10.92 -0.27
C GLU A 260 18.42 -10.98 0.06
N GLU A 261 18.77 -11.30 1.31
CA GLU A 261 20.14 -11.50 1.77
C GLU A 261 20.67 -12.90 1.40
N ASN A 262 19.80 -13.91 1.32
CA ASN A 262 20.15 -15.28 0.97
C ASN A 262 19.14 -15.89 -0.03
N SER A 263 19.42 -15.71 -1.32
CA SER A 263 18.54 -16.14 -2.41
C SER A 263 18.56 -17.65 -2.70
N ASP A 264 19.47 -18.41 -2.07
CA ASP A 264 19.54 -19.86 -2.23
C ASP A 264 18.29 -20.53 -1.63
N GLU A 265 17.68 -21.45 -2.38
CA GLU A 265 16.45 -22.14 -1.98
C GLU A 265 15.28 -21.20 -1.60
N SER A 266 15.26 -19.97 -2.12
CA SER A 266 14.27 -18.94 -1.78
C SER A 266 12.81 -19.39 -1.96
N LEU A 267 12.52 -20.26 -2.94
CA LEU A 267 11.18 -20.84 -3.10
C LEU A 267 10.78 -21.74 -1.92
N LEU A 268 11.70 -22.56 -1.41
CA LEU A 268 11.45 -23.41 -0.24
C LEU A 268 11.28 -22.56 1.02
N GLN A 269 12.09 -21.52 1.18
CA GLN A 269 11.99 -20.60 2.30
C GLN A 269 10.65 -19.84 2.29
N VAL A 270 10.24 -19.30 1.13
CA VAL A 270 8.95 -18.60 0.97
C VAL A 270 7.79 -19.54 1.23
N THR A 271 7.80 -20.74 0.62
CA THR A 271 6.71 -21.70 0.80
C THR A 271 6.60 -22.20 2.24
N SER A 272 7.71 -22.59 2.87
CA SER A 272 7.74 -23.02 4.28
C SER A 272 7.33 -21.90 5.24
N GLY A 273 7.85 -20.68 5.06
CA GLY A 273 7.50 -19.54 5.91
C GLY A 273 6.04 -19.13 5.80
N LEU A 274 5.46 -19.16 4.60
CA LEU A 274 4.03 -18.92 4.42
C LEU A 274 3.18 -20.04 5.02
N MET A 275 3.58 -21.30 4.87
CA MET A 275 2.86 -22.43 5.46
C MET A 275 2.92 -22.41 6.99
N GLU A 276 4.03 -21.98 7.59
CA GLU A 276 4.15 -21.79 9.04
C GLU A 276 3.19 -20.70 9.54
N GLU A 277 3.14 -19.55 8.87
CA GLU A 277 2.25 -18.47 9.30
C GLU A 277 0.77 -18.82 9.04
N ILE A 278 0.45 -19.60 8.00
CA ILE A 278 -0.90 -20.17 7.80
C ILE A 278 -1.23 -21.15 8.92
N PHE A 279 -0.33 -22.08 9.25
CA PHE A 279 -0.51 -23.03 10.35
C PHE A 279 -0.82 -22.32 11.68
N ARG A 280 -0.08 -21.24 11.96
CA ARG A 280 -0.31 -20.40 13.15
C ARG A 280 -1.65 -19.67 13.09
N ALA A 281 -2.01 -19.10 11.94
CA ALA A 281 -3.25 -18.35 11.77
C ALA A 281 -4.49 -19.22 11.88
N THR A 282 -4.42 -20.49 11.47
CA THR A 282 -5.55 -21.43 11.53
C THR A 282 -5.51 -22.35 12.76
N ASN A 283 -4.59 -22.11 13.71
CA ASN A 283 -4.34 -23.01 14.84
C ASN A 283 -4.14 -24.48 14.44
N GLY A 284 -3.52 -24.71 13.28
CA GLY A 284 -3.28 -26.04 12.71
C GLY A 284 -4.47 -26.66 11.99
N ASP A 285 -5.59 -25.94 11.83
CA ASP A 285 -6.70 -26.41 10.99
C ASP A 285 -6.35 -26.31 9.50
N TRP A 286 -6.48 -27.45 8.81
CA TRP A 286 -6.26 -27.61 7.37
C TRP A 286 -7.53 -28.10 6.64
N SER A 287 -8.67 -28.14 7.32
CA SER A 287 -9.93 -28.66 6.76
C SER A 287 -10.35 -27.95 5.47
N TRP A 288 -10.01 -26.66 5.34
CA TRP A 288 -10.25 -25.81 4.18
C TRP A 288 -9.41 -26.15 2.93
N LEU A 289 -8.36 -26.96 3.05
CA LEU A 289 -7.56 -27.48 1.93
C LEU A 289 -8.19 -28.70 1.24
N HIS A 290 -9.13 -29.39 1.88
CA HIS A 290 -9.72 -30.61 1.31
C HIS A 290 -10.45 -30.33 -0.01
N ASN A 291 -10.40 -31.30 -0.92
CA ASN A 291 -11.20 -31.28 -2.13
C ASN A 291 -12.61 -31.75 -1.79
N ASP A 292 -13.58 -30.85 -1.88
CA ASP A 292 -15.00 -31.20 -1.71
C ASP A 292 -15.46 -32.18 -2.80
N GLU A 293 -16.43 -33.03 -2.45
CA GLU A 293 -16.98 -34.08 -3.35
C GLU A 293 -17.63 -33.52 -4.62
N SER A 294 -18.13 -32.27 -4.57
CA SER A 294 -18.76 -31.60 -5.71
C SER A 294 -18.61 -30.07 -5.65
N PRO A 295 -18.71 -29.35 -6.79
CA PRO A 295 -18.70 -27.88 -6.82
C PRO A 295 -19.80 -27.23 -5.97
N VAL A 296 -20.97 -27.87 -5.84
CA VAL A 296 -22.07 -27.41 -4.98
C VAL A 296 -21.63 -27.45 -3.52
N LYS A 297 -21.11 -28.60 -3.07
CA LYS A 297 -20.66 -28.78 -1.69
C LYS A 297 -19.50 -27.86 -1.34
N GLN A 298 -18.57 -27.65 -2.29
CA GLN A 298 -17.50 -26.67 -2.16
C GLN A 298 -18.05 -25.28 -1.83
N LEU A 299 -18.96 -24.75 -2.64
CA LEU A 299 -19.47 -23.40 -2.44
C LEU A 299 -20.33 -23.28 -1.17
N GLU A 300 -21.12 -24.29 -0.80
CA GLU A 300 -21.85 -24.27 0.46
C GLU A 300 -20.92 -24.16 1.67
N ASN A 301 -19.85 -24.96 1.69
CA ASN A 301 -18.86 -24.96 2.75
C ASN A 301 -18.08 -23.63 2.77
N ASP A 302 -17.59 -23.18 1.60
CA ASP A 302 -16.80 -21.95 1.47
C ASP A 302 -17.63 -20.70 1.84
N ILE A 303 -18.92 -20.63 1.45
CA ILE A 303 -19.84 -19.55 1.84
C ILE A 303 -20.08 -19.57 3.35
N GLY A 304 -20.38 -20.74 3.92
CA GLY A 304 -20.59 -20.89 5.36
C GLY A 304 -19.37 -20.45 6.17
N ALA A 305 -18.18 -20.88 5.78
CA ALA A 305 -16.92 -20.46 6.42
C ALA A 305 -16.68 -18.95 6.29
N ALA A 306 -16.91 -18.37 5.10
CA ALA A 306 -16.74 -16.94 4.88
C ALA A 306 -17.71 -16.09 5.73
N GLN A 307 -18.97 -16.52 5.85
CA GLN A 307 -19.99 -15.87 6.69
C GLN A 307 -19.71 -16.03 8.19
N ALA A 308 -19.16 -17.17 8.60
CA ALA A 308 -18.77 -17.44 9.99
C ALA A 308 -17.42 -16.81 10.39
N GLY A 309 -16.71 -16.15 9.46
CA GLY A 309 -15.40 -15.56 9.72
C GLY A 309 -14.26 -16.58 9.85
N GLN A 310 -14.45 -17.81 9.34
CA GLN A 310 -13.52 -18.94 9.48
C GLN A 310 -12.55 -19.10 8.30
N VAL A 311 -12.15 -17.98 7.67
CA VAL A 311 -11.22 -17.96 6.53
C VAL A 311 -9.86 -17.35 6.90
N GLU A 312 -9.32 -17.75 8.05
CA GLU A 312 -8.13 -17.13 8.67
C GLU A 312 -6.87 -17.23 7.81
N TRP A 313 -6.72 -18.31 7.03
CA TRP A 313 -5.62 -18.47 6.07
C TRP A 313 -5.54 -17.33 5.05
N GLN A 314 -6.68 -16.72 4.73
CA GLN A 314 -6.76 -15.63 3.75
C GLN A 314 -6.10 -14.35 4.27
N ALA A 315 -6.11 -14.13 5.59
CA ALA A 315 -5.43 -12.98 6.21
C ALA A 315 -3.92 -13.03 5.93
N VAL A 316 -3.30 -14.21 6.01
CA VAL A 316 -1.88 -14.41 5.70
C VAL A 316 -1.61 -14.10 4.22
N LEU A 317 -2.40 -14.66 3.31
CA LEU A 317 -2.24 -14.42 1.88
C LEU A 317 -2.46 -12.94 1.49
N ARG A 318 -3.42 -12.26 2.11
CA ARG A 318 -3.63 -10.81 1.93
C ARG A 318 -2.44 -10.03 2.50
N GLY A 319 -1.90 -10.46 3.64
CA GLY A 319 -0.71 -9.90 4.28
C GLY A 319 0.55 -9.90 3.41
N THR A 320 0.63 -10.77 2.39
CA THR A 320 1.76 -10.80 1.44
C THR A 320 1.67 -9.73 0.35
N ALA A 321 0.55 -9.04 0.16
CA ALA A 321 0.38 -8.00 -0.87
C ALA A 321 1.55 -7.00 -0.99
N PRO A 322 2.09 -6.41 0.11
CA PRO A 322 3.23 -5.48 0.03
C PRO A 322 4.59 -6.13 -0.25
N VAL A 323 4.74 -7.46 -0.13
CA VAL A 323 6.03 -8.16 -0.19
C VAL A 323 6.12 -9.24 -1.27
N ILE A 324 5.01 -9.62 -1.89
CA ILE A 324 4.95 -10.73 -2.85
C ILE A 324 5.88 -10.52 -4.06
N GLU A 325 6.03 -9.28 -4.52
CA GLU A 325 6.93 -8.93 -5.63
C GLU A 325 8.40 -9.10 -5.22
N ARG A 326 8.74 -8.82 -3.95
CA ARG A 326 10.08 -9.01 -3.38
C ARG A 326 10.42 -10.49 -3.28
N TYR A 327 9.44 -11.31 -2.86
CA TYR A 327 9.56 -12.77 -2.90
C TYR A 327 9.86 -13.26 -4.30
N TRP A 328 9.05 -12.83 -5.27
CA TRP A 328 9.18 -13.23 -6.66
C TRP A 328 10.51 -12.83 -7.29
N ASN A 329 10.96 -11.59 -7.07
CA ASN A 329 12.21 -11.07 -7.62
C ASN A 329 13.46 -11.76 -7.00
N SER A 330 13.32 -12.32 -5.80
CA SER A 330 14.40 -13.09 -5.14
C SER A 330 14.45 -14.56 -5.59
N LEU A 331 13.47 -15.03 -6.36
CA LEU A 331 13.47 -16.38 -6.92
C LEU A 331 14.40 -16.48 -8.12
N SER A 332 15.20 -17.55 -8.19
CA SER A 332 15.89 -17.92 -9.42
C SER A 332 14.87 -18.16 -10.56
N THR A 333 15.29 -17.96 -11.81
CA THR A 333 14.42 -18.21 -12.98
C THR A 333 13.86 -19.65 -12.99
N LYS A 334 14.66 -20.64 -12.57
CA LYS A 334 14.23 -22.04 -12.42
C LYS A 334 13.10 -22.17 -11.39
N SER A 335 13.22 -21.50 -10.25
CA SER A 335 12.19 -21.47 -9.21
C SER A 335 10.93 -20.75 -9.66
N GLN A 336 11.06 -19.64 -10.40
CA GLN A 336 9.93 -18.94 -11.00
C GLN A 336 9.17 -19.83 -11.99
N HIS A 337 9.87 -20.55 -12.88
CA HIS A 337 9.25 -21.54 -13.77
C HIS A 337 8.54 -22.65 -13.00
N LEU A 338 9.19 -23.24 -12.00
CA LEU A 338 8.60 -24.28 -11.18
C LEU A 338 7.33 -23.80 -10.47
N PHE A 339 7.34 -22.58 -9.93
CA PHE A 339 6.16 -21.97 -9.34
C PHE A 339 5.03 -21.81 -10.37
N MET A 340 5.34 -21.27 -11.55
CA MET A 340 4.36 -21.06 -12.62
C MET A 340 3.73 -22.38 -13.10
N GLU A 341 4.53 -23.45 -13.17
CA GLU A 341 4.08 -24.76 -13.62
C GLU A 341 3.27 -25.50 -12.56
N LYS A 342 3.72 -25.50 -11.29
CA LYS A 342 3.17 -26.38 -10.25
C LYS A 342 2.28 -25.67 -9.22
N LEU A 343 2.53 -24.41 -8.92
CA LEU A 343 1.93 -23.71 -7.77
C LEU A 343 1.01 -22.54 -8.16
N PHE A 344 1.12 -22.01 -9.37
CA PHE A 344 0.35 -20.84 -9.81
C PHE A 344 -1.17 -21.05 -9.76
N SER A 345 -1.66 -22.20 -10.24
CA SER A 345 -3.11 -22.44 -10.26
C SER A 345 -3.71 -22.54 -8.85
N PRO A 346 -3.14 -23.34 -7.91
CA PRO A 346 -3.53 -23.29 -6.50
C PRO A 346 -3.43 -21.87 -5.91
N TRP A 347 -2.30 -21.19 -6.10
CA TRP A 347 -2.09 -19.83 -5.61
C TRP A 347 -3.21 -18.87 -6.02
N MET A 348 -3.57 -18.87 -7.30
CA MET A 348 -4.65 -18.02 -7.81
C MET A 348 -6.03 -18.41 -7.25
N ARG A 349 -6.28 -19.71 -7.00
CA ARG A 349 -7.54 -20.22 -6.43
C ARG A 349 -7.79 -19.69 -5.02
N TYR A 350 -6.76 -19.65 -4.18
CA TYR A 350 -6.86 -19.21 -2.79
C TYR A 350 -6.70 -17.69 -2.64
N ARG A 351 -5.76 -17.08 -3.35
CA ARG A 351 -5.50 -15.64 -3.25
C ARG A 351 -6.67 -14.80 -3.76
N HIS A 352 -7.25 -15.19 -4.89
CA HIS A 352 -8.30 -14.42 -5.57
C HIS A 352 -9.65 -15.10 -5.40
N GLY A 353 -10.14 -15.06 -4.16
CA GLY A 353 -11.43 -15.64 -3.82
C GLY A 353 -12.62 -14.87 -4.41
N MET A 354 -13.71 -15.58 -4.67
CA MET A 354 -14.96 -15.03 -5.16
C MET A 354 -15.69 -14.27 -4.04
N PRO A 355 -16.20 -13.04 -4.27
CA PRO A 355 -17.10 -12.38 -3.33
C PRO A 355 -18.29 -13.27 -2.96
N ILE A 356 -18.72 -13.26 -1.69
CA ILE A 356 -19.84 -14.09 -1.20
C ILE A 356 -21.10 -13.92 -2.06
N GLN A 357 -21.40 -12.68 -2.48
CA GLN A 357 -22.55 -12.38 -3.34
C GLN A 357 -22.50 -13.12 -4.69
N ASN A 358 -21.33 -13.16 -5.33
CA ASN A 358 -21.15 -13.93 -6.57
C ASN A 358 -21.15 -15.43 -6.32
N ALA A 359 -20.59 -15.88 -5.19
CA ALA A 359 -20.59 -17.28 -4.81
C ALA A 359 -22.02 -17.81 -4.64
N GLN A 360 -22.89 -17.02 -4.02
CA GLN A 360 -24.31 -17.37 -3.87
C GLN A 360 -25.02 -17.49 -5.24
N LYS A 361 -24.79 -16.54 -6.15
CA LYS A 361 -25.36 -16.58 -7.51
C LYS A 361 -24.90 -17.82 -8.28
N ILE A 362 -23.60 -18.15 -8.22
CA ILE A 362 -23.06 -19.36 -8.85
C ILE A 362 -23.63 -20.63 -8.21
N LEU A 363 -23.75 -20.67 -6.89
CA LEU A 363 -24.37 -21.79 -6.18
C LEU A 363 -25.82 -22.01 -6.62
N ASP A 364 -26.59 -20.94 -6.78
CA ASP A 364 -27.98 -21.02 -7.25
C ASP A 364 -28.06 -21.57 -8.68
N LEU A 365 -27.16 -21.15 -9.57
CA LEU A 365 -27.07 -21.68 -10.93
C LEU A 365 -26.71 -23.18 -10.95
N LEU A 366 -25.81 -23.61 -10.08
CA LEU A 366 -25.44 -25.03 -9.93
C LEU A 366 -26.62 -25.85 -9.39
N LYS A 367 -27.31 -25.35 -8.35
CA LYS A 367 -28.48 -26.03 -7.74
C LYS A 367 -29.65 -26.16 -8.71
N LYS A 368 -29.87 -25.17 -9.58
CA LYS A 368 -30.87 -25.23 -10.66
C LYS A 368 -30.46 -26.15 -11.81
N GLY A 369 -29.23 -26.66 -11.82
CA GLY A 369 -28.68 -27.45 -12.92
C GLY A 369 -28.40 -26.65 -14.20
N GLN A 370 -28.52 -25.32 -14.14
CA GLN A 370 -28.23 -24.42 -15.27
C GLN A 370 -26.72 -24.30 -15.51
N LEU A 371 -25.92 -24.30 -14.44
CA LEU A 371 -24.47 -24.31 -14.51
C LEU A 371 -23.92 -25.70 -14.17
N ARG A 372 -22.88 -26.13 -14.89
CA ARG A 372 -22.06 -27.31 -14.56
C ARG A 372 -20.59 -26.96 -14.57
N VAL A 373 -19.78 -27.67 -13.79
CA VAL A 373 -18.32 -27.54 -13.79
C VAL A 373 -17.73 -28.91 -14.11
N THR A 374 -16.83 -28.98 -15.08
CA THR A 374 -16.20 -30.22 -15.52
C THR A 374 -14.71 -30.04 -15.82
N GLN A 375 -13.98 -31.15 -15.80
CA GLN A 375 -12.58 -31.17 -16.22
C GLN A 375 -12.50 -31.34 -17.73
N GLY A 376 -11.68 -30.52 -18.38
CA GLY A 376 -11.41 -30.58 -19.82
C GLY A 376 -10.29 -29.62 -20.21
N ASP A 377 -9.76 -29.78 -21.42
CA ASP A 377 -8.55 -29.06 -21.83
C ASP A 377 -8.71 -28.29 -23.16
N ARG A 378 -9.30 -28.92 -24.19
CA ARG A 378 -9.35 -28.33 -25.55
C ARG A 378 -10.76 -28.37 -26.13
N VAL A 379 -11.08 -27.31 -26.87
CA VAL A 379 -12.28 -27.21 -27.71
C VAL A 379 -11.86 -27.36 -29.16
N GLN A 380 -12.61 -28.11 -29.94
CA GLN A 380 -12.42 -28.30 -31.38
C GLN A 380 -13.66 -27.84 -32.13
N TRP A 381 -13.49 -27.57 -33.42
CA TRP A 381 -14.59 -27.22 -34.32
C TRP A 381 -14.80 -28.32 -35.37
N ASP A 382 -16.02 -28.85 -35.41
CA ASP A 382 -16.47 -29.84 -36.39
C ASP A 382 -17.96 -29.57 -36.72
N GLY A 383 -18.22 -28.37 -37.26
CA GLY A 383 -19.56 -27.83 -37.51
C GLY A 383 -20.30 -27.29 -36.28
N THR A 384 -19.89 -27.70 -35.09
CA THR A 384 -20.23 -27.12 -33.77
C THR A 384 -18.99 -27.18 -32.87
N PHE A 385 -18.97 -26.43 -31.77
CA PHE A 385 -17.86 -26.54 -30.82
C PHE A 385 -18.01 -27.82 -29.99
N LYS A 386 -16.96 -28.65 -30.00
CA LYS A 386 -16.92 -29.93 -29.29
C LYS A 386 -15.76 -29.95 -28.29
N ALA A 387 -16.00 -30.48 -27.10
CA ALA A 387 -14.97 -30.61 -26.08
C ALA A 387 -15.07 -31.96 -25.35
N GLN A 388 -13.97 -32.69 -25.29
CA GLN A 388 -13.89 -33.90 -24.49
C GLN A 388 -13.66 -33.53 -23.03
N THR A 389 -14.55 -34.00 -22.15
CA THR A 389 -14.50 -33.69 -20.71
C THR A 389 -14.61 -34.95 -19.87
N SER A 390 -14.39 -34.82 -18.56
CA SER A 390 -14.64 -35.90 -17.60
C SER A 390 -16.12 -36.29 -17.50
N ALA A 391 -17.03 -35.43 -17.96
CA ALA A 391 -18.46 -35.71 -18.05
C ALA A 391 -18.90 -36.27 -19.42
N GLY A 392 -17.95 -36.55 -20.33
CA GLY A 392 -18.20 -36.98 -21.71
C GLY A 392 -17.97 -35.89 -22.75
N LEU A 393 -18.47 -36.12 -23.97
CA LEU A 393 -18.40 -35.15 -25.06
C LEU A 393 -19.43 -34.03 -24.83
N LEU A 394 -18.97 -32.78 -24.79
CA LEU A 394 -19.82 -31.61 -24.77
C LEU A 394 -19.88 -31.00 -26.17
N GLU A 395 -21.08 -30.61 -26.58
CA GLU A 395 -21.30 -29.87 -27.83
C GLU A 395 -22.07 -28.59 -27.53
N ALA A 396 -21.61 -27.46 -28.06
CA ALA A 396 -22.28 -26.17 -27.89
C ALA A 396 -22.07 -25.26 -29.10
N PRO A 397 -23.08 -24.45 -29.48
CA PRO A 397 -22.92 -23.45 -30.54
C PRO A 397 -22.13 -22.21 -30.10
N TYR A 398 -21.94 -22.00 -28.79
CA TYR A 398 -21.24 -20.84 -28.24
C TYR A 398 -20.15 -21.24 -27.25
N VAL A 399 -18.99 -20.58 -27.37
CA VAL A 399 -17.84 -20.77 -26.50
C VAL A 399 -17.32 -19.42 -26.04
N ILE A 400 -17.09 -19.26 -24.73
CA ILE A 400 -16.48 -18.07 -24.14
C ILE A 400 -15.13 -18.45 -23.54
N GLU A 401 -14.05 -17.84 -24.00
CA GLU A 401 -12.72 -18.09 -23.46
C GLU A 401 -12.42 -17.18 -22.26
N ALA A 402 -12.33 -17.75 -21.06
CA ALA A 402 -12.09 -17.05 -19.79
C ALA A 402 -10.79 -17.53 -19.13
N THR A 403 -9.72 -17.66 -19.92
CA THR A 403 -8.43 -18.24 -19.51
C THR A 403 -7.51 -17.26 -18.76
N GLY A 404 -7.85 -15.96 -18.79
CA GLY A 404 -7.19 -14.91 -17.99
C GLY A 404 -6.36 -13.97 -18.86
N GLN A 405 -5.20 -13.57 -18.34
CA GLN A 405 -4.34 -12.56 -18.95
C GLN A 405 -3.19 -13.19 -19.72
N GLU A 406 -2.95 -12.71 -20.94
CA GLU A 406 -1.78 -13.06 -21.73
C GLU A 406 -0.55 -12.30 -21.25
N CYS A 407 0.59 -12.97 -21.26
CA CYS A 407 1.90 -12.34 -21.04
C CYS A 407 2.95 -12.81 -22.04
N GLN A 408 2.68 -13.87 -22.81
CA GLN A 408 3.62 -14.38 -23.79
C GLN A 408 3.61 -13.44 -24.98
N LEU A 409 4.73 -12.76 -25.21
CA LEU A 409 4.81 -11.64 -26.14
C LEU A 409 4.47 -12.05 -27.59
N ASP A 410 4.79 -13.28 -27.97
CA ASP A 410 4.47 -13.89 -29.26
C ASP A 410 2.95 -14.13 -29.48
N ARG A 411 2.17 -14.13 -28.39
CA ARG A 411 0.71 -14.31 -28.42
C ARG A 411 -0.07 -13.02 -28.22
N ILE A 412 0.62 -11.93 -27.87
CA ILE A 412 -0.01 -10.62 -27.76
C ILE A 412 -0.10 -10.01 -29.15
N ASP A 413 -1.33 -9.76 -29.59
CA ASP A 413 -1.61 -9.04 -30.83
C ASP A 413 -1.44 -7.52 -30.62
N SER A 414 -0.21 -7.03 -30.78
CA SER A 414 0.12 -5.62 -30.65
C SER A 414 1.33 -5.27 -31.53
N PRO A 415 1.12 -4.53 -32.65
CA PRO A 415 2.21 -4.09 -33.54
C PRO A 415 3.31 -3.33 -32.79
N LEU A 416 2.92 -2.51 -31.82
CA LEU A 416 3.85 -1.75 -30.97
C LEU A 416 4.79 -2.65 -30.18
N ILE A 417 4.26 -3.69 -29.53
CA ILE A 417 5.07 -4.63 -28.74
C ILE A 417 5.99 -5.42 -29.66
N GLN A 418 5.45 -5.92 -30.78
CA GLN A 418 6.21 -6.72 -31.75
C GLN A 418 7.39 -5.91 -32.30
N SER A 419 7.15 -4.67 -32.73
CA SER A 419 8.21 -3.77 -33.17
C SER A 419 9.23 -3.49 -32.07
N ALA A 420 8.78 -3.18 -30.84
CA ALA A 420 9.69 -2.87 -29.74
C ALA A 420 10.60 -4.06 -29.37
N VAL A 421 10.10 -5.30 -29.51
CA VAL A 421 10.88 -6.52 -29.32
C VAL A 421 11.85 -6.74 -30.48
N GLU A 422 11.38 -6.62 -31.72
CA GLU A 422 12.21 -6.78 -32.94
C GLU A 422 13.40 -5.81 -32.95
N LYS A 423 13.18 -4.56 -32.52
CA LYS A 423 14.21 -3.51 -32.41
C LYS A 423 15.04 -3.60 -31.12
N GLY A 424 14.80 -4.58 -30.26
CA GLY A 424 15.55 -4.79 -29.02
C GLY A 424 15.32 -3.75 -27.92
N LEU A 425 14.27 -2.92 -28.03
CA LEU A 425 13.88 -1.93 -27.03
C LEU A 425 13.18 -2.58 -25.82
N LEU A 426 12.43 -3.67 -26.06
CA LEU A 426 11.87 -4.55 -25.05
C LEU A 426 12.55 -5.92 -25.11
N LYS A 427 13.04 -6.40 -23.96
CA LYS A 427 13.63 -7.73 -23.85
C LYS A 427 12.60 -8.69 -23.23
N PRO A 428 12.31 -9.85 -23.83
CA PRO A 428 11.43 -10.85 -23.22
C PRO A 428 11.98 -11.31 -21.86
N HIS A 429 11.10 -11.47 -20.88
CA HIS A 429 11.44 -12.09 -19.59
C HIS A 429 11.21 -13.62 -19.67
N PRO A 430 12.09 -14.47 -19.11
CA PRO A 430 12.01 -15.94 -19.28
C PRO A 430 10.70 -16.61 -18.84
N VAL A 431 9.92 -15.96 -17.98
CA VAL A 431 8.65 -16.49 -17.44
C VAL A 431 7.41 -15.75 -17.96
N GLY A 432 7.58 -14.96 -19.04
CA GLY A 432 6.54 -14.16 -19.69
C GLY A 432 6.62 -12.67 -19.38
N GLY A 433 6.10 -11.84 -20.27
CA GLY A 433 6.22 -10.38 -20.24
C GLY A 433 7.62 -9.90 -20.67
N VAL A 434 7.95 -8.67 -20.31
CA VAL A 434 9.24 -8.03 -20.59
C VAL A 434 10.07 -7.89 -19.32
N ALA A 435 11.40 -7.95 -19.49
CA ALA A 435 12.36 -7.65 -18.43
C ALA A 435 12.42 -6.13 -18.25
N VAL A 436 12.23 -5.69 -17.02
CA VAL A 436 12.39 -4.29 -16.61
C VAL A 436 13.29 -4.23 -15.38
N ASP A 437 13.92 -3.08 -15.15
CA ASP A 437 14.50 -2.81 -13.84
C ASP A 437 13.41 -2.90 -12.77
N PHE A 438 13.62 -3.74 -11.76
CA PHE A 438 12.63 -4.00 -10.72
C PHE A 438 12.19 -2.70 -10.05
N ASN A 439 13.11 -1.76 -9.81
CA ASN A 439 12.85 -0.56 -9.02
C ASN A 439 12.16 0.58 -9.76
N SER A 440 12.50 0.79 -11.03
CA SER A 440 12.03 1.90 -11.85
C SER A 440 11.03 1.50 -12.93
N LEU A 441 10.83 0.20 -13.15
CA LEU A 441 10.08 -0.35 -14.29
C LEU A 441 10.63 0.08 -15.67
N ARG A 442 11.89 0.50 -15.72
CA ARG A 442 12.59 0.88 -16.95
C ARG A 442 12.93 -0.37 -17.76
N ALA A 443 12.43 -0.48 -18.98
CA ALA A 443 12.76 -1.58 -19.90
C ALA A 443 14.07 -1.32 -20.65
N SER A 444 14.26 -0.07 -21.10
CA SER A 444 15.50 0.40 -21.74
C SER A 444 15.61 1.93 -21.58
N PRO A 445 16.71 2.59 -22.01
CA PRO A 445 16.83 4.03 -21.87
C PRO A 445 15.66 4.84 -22.47
N GLY A 446 14.97 5.63 -21.65
CA GLY A 446 13.79 6.38 -22.08
C GLY A 446 12.53 5.53 -22.33
N LEU A 447 12.53 4.22 -22.07
CA LEU A 447 11.36 3.36 -22.25
C LEU A 447 11.03 2.63 -20.94
N TYR A 448 9.78 2.79 -20.50
CA TYR A 448 9.22 2.17 -19.31
C TYR A 448 8.01 1.32 -19.69
N ALA A 449 7.73 0.27 -18.92
CA ALA A 449 6.58 -0.59 -19.13
C ALA A 449 5.89 -0.88 -17.79
N MET A 450 4.57 -1.04 -17.80
CA MET A 450 3.78 -1.28 -16.59
C MET A 450 2.59 -2.22 -16.88
N GLY A 451 2.02 -2.79 -15.81
CA GLY A 451 0.84 -3.64 -15.89
C GLY A 451 1.17 -5.07 -16.32
N SER A 452 0.26 -5.72 -17.04
CA SER A 452 0.42 -7.13 -17.42
C SER A 452 1.72 -7.43 -18.17
N LEU A 453 2.26 -6.44 -18.90
CA LEU A 453 3.50 -6.55 -19.65
C LEU A 453 4.72 -6.83 -18.76
N THR A 454 4.71 -6.39 -17.49
CA THR A 454 5.86 -6.58 -16.57
C THR A 454 5.69 -7.77 -15.62
N ARG A 455 4.72 -8.65 -15.88
CA ARG A 455 4.42 -9.83 -15.04
C ARG A 455 5.63 -10.73 -14.80
N GLY A 456 6.56 -10.83 -15.74
CA GLY A 456 7.77 -11.63 -15.54
C GLY A 456 8.65 -11.12 -14.40
N THR A 457 8.76 -9.80 -14.26
CA THR A 457 9.60 -9.16 -13.24
C THR A 457 8.86 -9.00 -11.91
N HIS A 458 7.55 -8.71 -11.95
CA HIS A 458 6.78 -8.33 -10.76
C HIS A 458 5.79 -9.38 -10.28
N PHE A 459 5.40 -10.34 -11.13
CA PHE A 459 4.36 -11.35 -10.90
C PHE A 459 2.95 -10.82 -10.61
N TYR A 460 2.81 -10.01 -9.57
CA TYR A 460 1.56 -9.43 -9.09
C TYR A 460 1.38 -8.01 -9.64
N VAL A 461 0.75 -7.89 -10.82
CA VAL A 461 0.70 -6.64 -11.59
C VAL A 461 -0.71 -6.11 -11.88
N SER A 462 -1.75 -6.92 -11.65
CA SER A 462 -3.11 -6.59 -12.07
C SER A 462 -3.98 -5.94 -10.99
N ALA A 463 -3.52 -5.93 -9.75
CA ALA A 463 -4.26 -5.35 -8.62
C ALA A 463 -4.03 -3.83 -8.57
N ILE A 464 -5.07 -3.06 -8.24
CA ILE A 464 -5.00 -1.59 -8.29
C ILE A 464 -3.96 -1.02 -7.32
N ASP A 465 -3.80 -1.61 -6.14
CA ASP A 465 -2.77 -1.21 -5.17
C ASP A 465 -1.34 -1.36 -5.76
N ARG A 466 -1.11 -2.38 -6.60
CA ARG A 466 0.15 -2.56 -7.32
C ARG A 466 0.30 -1.58 -8.47
N VAL A 467 -0.79 -1.31 -9.19
CA VAL A 467 -0.84 -0.28 -10.24
C VAL A 467 -0.43 1.08 -9.66
N ALA A 468 -0.98 1.47 -8.52
CA ALA A 468 -0.62 2.71 -7.83
C ALA A 468 0.86 2.74 -7.39
N ALA A 469 1.37 1.63 -6.83
CA ALA A 469 2.77 1.52 -6.41
C ALA A 469 3.75 1.58 -7.59
N HIS A 470 3.45 0.93 -8.71
CA HIS A 470 4.27 0.97 -9.93
C HIS A 470 4.24 2.36 -10.59
N ALA A 471 3.08 3.01 -10.62
CA ALA A 471 2.96 4.38 -11.10
C ALA A 471 3.87 5.35 -10.32
N ALA A 472 3.94 5.21 -8.99
CA ALA A 472 4.80 6.03 -8.15
C ALA A 472 6.29 5.80 -8.45
N ARG A 473 6.70 4.54 -8.68
CA ARG A 473 8.08 4.17 -9.05
C ARG A 473 8.48 4.69 -10.43
N VAL A 474 7.57 4.62 -11.40
CA VAL A 474 7.78 5.20 -12.74
C VAL A 474 7.90 6.72 -12.64
N ALA A 475 7.03 7.39 -11.87
CA ALA A 475 7.10 8.83 -11.65
C ALA A 475 8.40 9.25 -10.95
N ASP A 476 8.86 8.50 -9.93
CA ASP A 476 10.16 8.73 -9.28
C ASP A 476 11.30 8.66 -10.31
N ALA A 477 11.31 7.62 -11.15
CA ALA A 477 12.34 7.44 -12.17
C ALA A 477 12.33 8.55 -13.25
N LEU A 478 11.15 8.95 -13.72
CA LEU A 478 10.99 10.02 -14.73
C LEU A 478 11.40 11.39 -14.18
N THR A 479 11.18 11.64 -12.89
CA THR A 479 11.48 12.92 -12.22
C THR A 479 12.82 12.91 -11.47
N GLN A 480 13.61 11.84 -11.66
CA GLN A 480 14.92 11.65 -11.03
C GLN A 480 14.88 11.78 -9.50
N GLU A 481 13.76 11.38 -8.88
CA GLU A 481 13.66 11.21 -7.44
C GLU A 481 14.31 9.85 -7.09
N PRO A 482 15.26 9.80 -6.13
CA PRO A 482 15.87 8.54 -5.75
C PRO A 482 14.84 7.55 -5.22
N ILE A 483 14.94 6.28 -5.61
CA ILE A 483 13.95 5.26 -5.29
C ILE A 483 14.03 4.92 -3.80
N ALA A 484 12.89 4.97 -3.12
CA ALA A 484 12.80 4.61 -1.70
C ALA A 484 12.89 3.09 -1.52
N ARG A 485 13.81 2.63 -0.64
CA ARG A 485 13.85 1.24 -0.18
C ARG A 485 12.96 1.04 1.06
N PRO A 486 12.30 -0.12 1.22
CA PRO A 486 11.63 -0.45 2.46
C PRO A 486 12.60 -0.41 3.65
N LEU A 487 12.17 0.20 4.76
CA LEU A 487 12.93 0.26 6.02
C LEU A 487 12.22 -0.55 7.10
N HIS A 488 12.99 -1.23 7.94
CA HIS A 488 12.51 -1.72 9.23
C HIS A 488 12.86 -0.68 10.30
N VAL A 489 11.83 -0.10 10.91
CA VAL A 489 11.95 1.07 11.79
C VAL A 489 11.62 0.67 13.23
N ALA A 490 12.62 0.65 14.10
CA ALA A 490 12.43 0.47 15.53
C ALA A 490 11.99 1.79 16.18
N ILE A 491 10.85 1.79 16.86
CA ILE A 491 10.34 2.92 17.63
C ILE A 491 10.52 2.58 19.10
N PHE A 492 11.46 3.26 19.76
CA PHE A 492 11.67 3.17 21.21
C PHE A 492 10.74 4.18 21.89
N LEU A 493 9.59 3.69 22.33
CA LEU A 493 8.44 4.53 22.65
C LEU A 493 8.30 4.76 24.16
N GLY A 494 8.17 6.02 24.56
CA GLY A 494 7.77 6.41 25.91
C GLY A 494 6.37 5.90 26.30
N SER A 495 6.14 5.75 27.59
CA SER A 495 4.84 5.34 28.15
C SER A 495 3.91 6.53 28.44
N ASP A 496 4.35 7.75 28.16
CA ASP A 496 3.53 8.96 28.27
C ASP A 496 2.50 9.10 27.14
N LEU A 497 1.49 9.93 27.40
CA LEU A 497 0.36 10.23 26.52
C LEU A 497 0.81 10.69 25.14
N PHE A 498 1.69 11.68 25.06
CA PHE A 498 2.05 12.29 23.78
C PHE A 498 2.98 11.42 22.94
N SER A 499 3.81 10.59 23.55
CA SER A 499 4.51 9.50 22.85
C SER A 499 3.53 8.57 22.17
N GLN A 500 2.51 8.11 22.89
CA GLN A 500 1.51 7.15 22.39
C GLN A 500 0.62 7.76 21.29
N LEU A 501 0.18 9.01 21.45
CA LEU A 501 -0.54 9.75 20.40
C LEU A 501 0.33 9.94 19.15
N MET A 502 1.62 10.26 19.32
CA MET A 502 2.56 10.38 18.21
C MET A 502 2.74 9.06 17.47
N ALA A 503 2.92 7.94 18.18
CA ALA A 503 3.03 6.62 17.58
C ALA A 503 1.77 6.26 16.76
N SER A 504 0.58 6.58 17.29
CA SER A 504 -0.69 6.36 16.58
C SER A 504 -0.81 7.14 15.27
N LYS A 505 -0.14 8.29 15.14
CA LYS A 505 -0.05 9.01 13.85
C LYS A 505 1.08 8.50 12.96
N LEU A 506 2.22 8.15 13.57
CA LEU A 506 3.45 7.78 12.86
C LEU A 506 3.34 6.41 12.18
N VAL A 507 2.82 5.39 12.89
CA VAL A 507 2.79 4.00 12.40
C VAL A 507 2.03 3.85 11.07
N PRO A 508 0.80 4.38 10.92
CA PRO A 508 0.08 4.27 9.64
C PRO A 508 0.81 4.98 8.49
N GLN A 509 1.48 6.10 8.76
CA GLN A 509 2.24 6.84 7.75
C GLN A 509 3.49 6.07 7.30
N LEU A 510 4.22 5.45 8.23
CA LEU A 510 5.37 4.59 7.89
C LEU A 510 4.91 3.38 7.04
N LEU A 511 3.78 2.75 7.40
CA LEU A 511 3.21 1.64 6.63
C LEU A 511 2.77 2.07 5.23
N ALA A 512 2.14 3.25 5.09
CA ALA A 512 1.74 3.83 3.81
C ALA A 512 2.94 4.15 2.92
N ALA A 513 4.06 4.61 3.52
CA ALA A 513 5.34 4.81 2.84
C ALA A 513 6.08 3.50 2.49
N GLY A 514 5.52 2.33 2.83
CA GLY A 514 6.12 1.02 2.54
C GLY A 514 7.19 0.57 3.54
N HIS A 515 7.26 1.18 4.72
CA HIS A 515 8.15 0.77 5.82
C HIS A 515 7.46 -0.19 6.79
N THR A 516 8.24 -0.90 7.60
CA THR A 516 7.77 -1.86 8.61
C THR A 516 8.16 -1.37 10.00
N PRO A 517 7.22 -0.78 10.77
CA PRO A 517 7.50 -0.31 12.12
C PRO A 517 7.48 -1.47 13.15
N PHE A 518 8.39 -1.38 14.12
CA PHE A 518 8.53 -2.26 15.28
C PHE A 518 8.49 -1.39 16.53
N ILE A 519 7.51 -1.59 17.41
CA ILE A 519 7.41 -0.82 18.66
C ILE A 519 8.09 -1.58 19.78
N PHE A 520 9.08 -0.94 20.38
CA PHE A 520 9.71 -1.38 21.61
C PHE A 520 9.26 -0.46 22.74
N LEU A 521 8.86 -1.04 23.87
CA LEU A 521 8.40 -0.33 25.06
C LEU A 521 9.44 -0.49 26.18
N PRO A 522 10.44 0.40 26.28
CA PRO A 522 11.43 0.35 27.35
C PRO A 522 10.78 0.51 28.72
N THR A 523 11.17 -0.33 29.69
CA THR A 523 10.61 -0.21 31.04
C THR A 523 11.07 1.08 31.70
N HIS A 524 10.11 1.81 32.27
CA HIS A 524 10.36 2.99 33.08
C HIS A 524 10.55 2.56 34.55
N LYS A 525 11.64 3.00 35.19
CA LYS A 525 11.86 2.78 36.62
C LYS A 525 11.47 4.04 37.39
N ALA A 526 10.53 3.90 38.34
CA ALA A 526 10.15 5.01 39.21
C ALA A 526 11.33 5.42 40.12
N GLY A 527 11.48 6.73 40.34
CA GLY A 527 12.41 7.27 41.33
C GLY A 527 11.99 6.92 42.76
N ARG A 528 12.95 6.93 43.70
CA ARG A 528 12.71 6.55 45.10
C ARG A 528 12.06 7.64 45.96
N ASN A 529 12.08 8.89 45.51
CA ASN A 529 11.58 10.04 46.28
C ASN A 529 10.15 10.40 45.88
N VAL A 530 9.33 10.78 46.85
CA VAL A 530 7.98 11.33 46.60
C VAL A 530 8.16 12.78 46.11
N PRO A 531 7.79 13.11 44.87
CA PRO A 531 7.96 14.46 44.34
C PRO A 531 6.87 15.41 44.88
N PRO A 532 7.06 16.74 44.75
CA PRO A 532 6.02 17.74 45.00
C PRO A 532 4.69 17.43 44.29
N PHE A 533 3.58 17.96 44.81
CA PHE A 533 2.23 17.68 44.33
C PHE A 533 2.09 17.89 42.82
N GLU A 534 2.59 19.00 42.28
CA GLU A 534 2.51 19.41 40.88
C GLU A 534 3.23 18.43 39.95
N LEU A 535 4.32 17.82 40.43
CA LEU A 535 5.04 16.80 39.68
C LEU A 535 4.37 15.42 39.79
N ARG A 536 3.67 15.12 40.90
CA ARG A 536 2.81 13.94 41.00
C ARG A 536 1.59 14.06 40.08
N GLU A 537 0.95 15.23 40.07
CA GLU A 537 -0.16 15.57 39.20
C GLU A 537 0.24 15.47 37.74
N LEU A 538 1.38 16.07 37.36
CA LEU A 538 1.95 15.91 36.03
C LEU A 538 2.18 14.43 35.68
N ALA A 539 2.83 13.66 36.56
CA ALA A 539 3.09 12.24 36.30
C ALA A 539 1.81 11.42 36.15
N PHE A 540 0.75 11.76 36.89
CA PHE A 540 -0.55 11.13 36.78
C PHE A 540 -1.18 11.38 35.40
N PHE A 541 -1.33 12.64 34.99
CA PHE A 541 -1.97 12.98 33.72
C PHE A 541 -1.10 12.63 32.49
N GLU A 542 0.22 12.79 32.59
CA GLU A 542 1.15 12.49 31.50
C GLU A 542 1.26 10.98 31.26
N ARG A 543 1.09 10.14 32.29
CA ARG A 543 1.39 8.70 32.18
C ARG A 543 0.43 7.77 32.90
N GLU A 544 0.16 7.97 34.18
CA GLU A 544 -0.61 6.98 34.95
C GLU A 544 -2.05 6.85 34.48
N LEU A 545 -2.71 7.96 34.16
CA LEU A 545 -4.07 7.98 33.62
C LEU A 545 -4.17 7.11 32.35
N LEU A 546 -3.22 7.28 31.43
CA LEU A 546 -3.16 6.47 30.22
C LEU A 546 -2.91 4.99 30.53
N GLN A 547 -1.84 4.69 31.28
CA GLN A 547 -1.34 3.33 31.47
C GLN A 547 -2.22 2.47 32.38
N LYS A 548 -2.79 3.06 33.44
CA LYS A 548 -3.55 2.33 34.46
C LYS A 548 -5.06 2.36 34.26
N HIS A 549 -5.59 3.31 33.47
CA HIS A 549 -7.04 3.50 33.33
C HIS A 549 -7.49 3.46 31.86
N VAL A 550 -6.93 4.29 30.99
CA VAL A 550 -7.35 4.37 29.58
C VAL A 550 -7.04 3.08 28.81
N ILE A 551 -5.79 2.61 28.81
CA ILE A 551 -5.41 1.40 28.07
C ILE A 551 -6.19 0.17 28.57
N PRO A 552 -6.33 -0.08 29.89
CA PRO A 552 -7.17 -1.17 30.38
C PRO A 552 -8.65 -1.04 29.98
N TYR A 553 -9.23 0.17 30.03
CA TYR A 553 -10.61 0.42 29.62
C TYR A 553 -10.84 0.07 28.14
N LEU A 554 -9.85 0.35 27.28
CA LEU A 554 -9.95 0.16 25.83
C LEU A 554 -9.50 -1.23 25.33
N LYS A 555 -9.08 -2.13 26.23
CA LYS A 555 -8.42 -3.41 25.87
C LYS A 555 -9.20 -4.21 24.83
N ASP A 556 -10.52 -4.29 24.99
CA ASP A 556 -11.43 -5.06 24.13
C ASP A 556 -12.33 -4.15 23.27
N ALA A 557 -12.09 -2.83 23.29
CA ALA A 557 -12.87 -1.85 22.54
C ALA A 557 -12.37 -1.73 21.09
N SER A 558 -13.31 -1.70 20.14
CA SER A 558 -13.01 -1.35 18.74
C SER A 558 -12.51 0.11 18.65
N PRO A 559 -11.40 0.37 17.95
CA PRO A 559 -10.92 1.73 17.69
C PRO A 559 -11.70 2.46 16.59
N GLU A 560 -12.75 1.85 16.03
CA GLU A 560 -13.49 2.43 14.91
C GLU A 560 -14.12 3.78 15.27
N GLY A 561 -13.82 4.79 14.44
CA GLY A 561 -14.25 6.17 14.65
C GLY A 561 -13.45 6.97 15.69
N ALA A 562 -12.49 6.36 16.38
CA ALA A 562 -11.52 7.09 17.19
C ALA A 562 -10.44 7.71 16.30
N THR A 563 -9.86 8.84 16.74
CA THR A 563 -8.79 9.51 15.98
C THR A 563 -7.42 8.88 16.21
N HIS A 564 -7.24 8.17 17.32
CA HIS A 564 -6.02 7.49 17.72
C HIS A 564 -6.29 6.06 18.21
N MET A 565 -5.27 5.21 18.08
CA MET A 565 -5.25 3.84 18.55
C MET A 565 -4.21 3.69 19.66
N THR A 566 -4.52 2.88 20.67
CA THR A 566 -3.50 2.39 21.60
C THR A 566 -2.47 1.52 20.86
N VAL A 567 -1.27 1.35 21.42
CA VAL A 567 -0.25 0.46 20.84
C VAL A 567 -0.74 -0.98 20.63
N ASN A 568 -1.57 -1.51 21.55
CA ASN A 568 -2.12 -2.85 21.39
C ASN A 568 -3.18 -2.92 20.26
N GLN A 569 -4.00 -1.88 20.11
CA GLN A 569 -4.91 -1.77 18.96
C GLN A 569 -4.13 -1.68 17.64
N MET A 570 -3.04 -0.90 17.58
CA MET A 570 -2.17 -0.83 16.40
C MET A 570 -1.52 -2.19 16.07
N LYS A 571 -1.04 -2.93 17.07
CA LYS A 571 -0.53 -4.31 16.90
C LYS A 571 -1.55 -5.18 16.17
N ASN A 572 -2.79 -5.15 16.64
CA ASN A 572 -3.86 -5.97 16.08
C ASN A 572 -4.28 -5.48 14.69
N ALA A 573 -4.44 -4.17 14.50
CA ALA A 573 -4.91 -3.58 13.25
C ALA A 573 -3.88 -3.65 12.11
N TYR A 574 -2.59 -3.54 12.42
CA TYR A 574 -1.54 -3.41 11.41
C TYR A 574 -0.56 -4.58 11.34
N GLY A 575 -0.57 -5.47 12.34
CA GLY A 575 0.31 -6.62 12.39
C GLY A 575 1.77 -6.27 12.63
N ILE A 576 2.01 -5.25 13.46
CA ILE A 576 3.36 -4.79 13.83
C ILE A 576 3.86 -5.54 15.08
N LEU A 577 5.17 -5.66 15.23
CA LEU A 577 5.72 -6.17 16.48
C LEU A 577 5.56 -5.11 17.58
N VAL A 578 5.05 -5.52 18.72
CA VAL A 578 5.10 -4.75 19.97
C VAL A 578 5.76 -5.61 21.03
N GLN A 579 6.83 -5.11 21.63
CA GLN A 579 7.60 -5.85 22.63
C GLN A 579 8.01 -4.94 23.79
N GLU A 580 7.80 -5.39 25.03
CA GLU A 580 8.38 -4.78 26.22
C GLU A 580 9.87 -5.06 26.32
N VAL A 581 10.65 -4.04 26.69
CA VAL A 581 12.11 -4.10 26.73
C VAL A 581 12.61 -3.68 28.12
N PRO A 582 13.01 -4.64 28.98
CA PRO A 582 13.53 -4.31 30.31
C PRO A 582 14.80 -3.44 30.27
N ASN A 583 15.68 -3.67 29.29
CA ASN A 583 16.88 -2.87 29.09
C ASN A 583 17.28 -2.86 27.60
N VAL A 584 17.29 -1.68 26.98
CA VAL A 584 17.65 -1.51 25.55
C VAL A 584 19.12 -1.83 25.26
N ASN A 585 19.95 -1.95 26.29
CA ASN A 585 21.37 -2.26 26.16
C ASN A 585 21.70 -3.74 26.38
N ASN A 586 20.70 -4.60 26.61
CA ASN A 586 20.95 -6.03 26.77
C ASN A 586 21.34 -6.66 25.43
N ALA A 587 22.36 -7.53 25.44
CA ALA A 587 22.82 -8.23 24.23
C ALA A 587 21.72 -9.04 23.54
N SER A 588 20.85 -9.71 24.31
CA SER A 588 19.70 -10.45 23.76
C SER A 588 18.71 -9.55 23.00
N PHE A 589 18.53 -8.31 23.46
CA PHE A 589 17.68 -7.35 22.79
C PHE A 589 18.34 -6.82 21.50
N ILE A 590 19.64 -6.52 21.53
CA ILE A 590 20.38 -6.10 20.34
C ILE A 590 20.36 -7.22 19.27
N ASN A 591 20.46 -8.48 19.67
CA ASN A 591 20.29 -9.62 18.76
C ASN A 591 18.87 -9.67 18.18
N SER A 592 17.85 -9.27 18.93
CA SER A 592 16.48 -9.13 18.38
C SER A 592 16.39 -8.08 17.28
N LEU A 593 17.07 -6.93 17.44
CA LEU A 593 17.15 -5.92 16.38
C LEU A 593 17.79 -6.48 15.11
N GLN A 594 18.85 -7.29 15.25
CA GLN A 594 19.49 -8.00 14.13
C GLN A 594 18.55 -8.99 13.45
N MET A 595 17.87 -9.86 14.21
CA MET A 595 16.91 -10.82 13.68
C MET A 595 15.73 -10.17 12.94
N HIS A 596 15.40 -8.94 13.31
CA HIS A 596 14.36 -8.13 12.66
C HIS A 596 14.91 -7.15 11.64
N HIS A 597 16.18 -7.23 11.24
CA HIS A 597 16.78 -6.41 10.17
C HIS A 597 16.59 -4.90 10.36
N ILE A 598 16.59 -4.42 11.61
CA ILE A 598 16.26 -3.01 11.91
C ILE A 598 17.27 -2.06 11.24
N ASP A 599 16.78 -1.16 10.39
CA ASP A 599 17.57 -0.15 9.67
C ASP A 599 17.70 1.16 10.45
N VAL A 600 16.61 1.59 11.09
CA VAL A 600 16.49 2.90 11.74
C VAL A 600 15.89 2.72 13.13
N GLY A 601 16.51 3.34 14.13
CA GLY A 601 15.97 3.48 15.48
C GLY A 601 15.49 4.91 15.71
N LEU A 602 14.24 5.07 16.13
CA LEU A 602 13.63 6.34 16.51
C LEU A 602 13.36 6.30 18.02
N SER A 603 14.10 7.11 18.77
CA SER A 603 13.79 7.38 20.19
C SER A 603 12.73 8.46 20.27
N ILE A 604 11.55 8.10 20.76
CA ILE A 604 10.44 9.01 21.01
C ILE A 604 10.22 9.03 22.52
N ARG A 605 10.86 10.00 23.19
CA ARG A 605 10.84 10.18 24.65
C ARG A 605 11.18 8.87 25.40
N CYS A 606 12.17 8.14 24.92
CA CYS A 606 12.67 6.92 25.54
C CYS A 606 13.34 7.24 26.90
N TYR A 607 12.94 6.54 27.96
CA TYR A 607 13.47 6.78 29.31
C TYR A 607 14.77 6.02 29.63
N GLN A 608 15.32 5.27 28.67
CA GLN A 608 16.57 4.55 28.84
C GLN A 608 17.65 5.15 27.94
N ARG A 609 18.84 5.35 28.51
CA ARG A 609 20.01 5.79 27.75
C ARG A 609 20.55 4.65 26.88
N PHE A 610 20.84 4.96 25.63
CA PHE A 610 21.53 4.07 24.70
C PHE A 610 23.04 4.09 24.97
N LYS A 611 23.66 2.91 25.04
CA LYS A 611 25.09 2.73 25.29
C LYS A 611 25.82 2.18 24.07
N THR A 612 27.13 2.02 24.20
CA THR A 612 28.07 1.68 23.13
C THR A 612 27.61 0.56 22.20
N ASP A 613 27.11 -0.58 22.70
CA ASP A 613 26.80 -1.73 21.84
C ASP A 613 25.56 -1.52 20.95
N ILE A 614 24.50 -0.90 21.47
CA ILE A 614 23.32 -0.57 20.66
C ILE A 614 23.62 0.60 19.71
N ILE A 615 24.40 1.60 20.14
CA ILE A 615 24.88 2.67 19.27
C ILE A 615 25.72 2.09 18.13
N ARG A 616 26.62 1.12 18.44
CA ARG A 616 27.42 0.41 17.44
C ARG A 616 26.55 -0.39 16.48
N TYR A 617 25.49 -1.05 16.95
CA TYR A 617 24.52 -1.72 16.07
C TYR A 617 23.96 -0.75 15.02
N PHE A 618 23.62 0.48 15.43
CA PHE A 618 23.08 1.53 14.56
C PHE A 618 24.14 2.39 13.86
N SER A 619 25.41 1.97 13.85
CA SER A 619 26.43 2.63 13.03
C SER A 619 26.13 2.45 11.54
N ARG A 620 26.75 3.29 10.68
CA ARG A 620 26.46 3.34 9.24
C ARG A 620 26.49 1.92 8.62
N PRO A 621 25.49 1.55 7.80
CA PRO A 621 24.48 2.40 7.15
C PRO A 621 23.21 2.65 7.98
N ARG A 622 23.09 2.03 9.16
CA ARG A 622 21.94 2.21 10.06
C ARG A 622 22.00 3.57 10.76
N ARG A 623 20.89 3.96 11.40
CA ARG A 623 20.80 5.23 12.14
C ARG A 623 20.00 5.08 13.43
N LEU A 624 20.45 5.71 14.50
CA LEU A 624 19.72 5.86 15.75
C LEU A 624 19.50 7.35 15.99
N LEU A 625 18.25 7.78 15.92
CA LEU A 625 17.85 9.18 15.97
C LEU A 625 16.98 9.43 17.21
N ASN A 626 17.16 10.59 17.83
CA ASN A 626 16.30 11.04 18.92
C ASN A 626 15.41 12.17 18.42
N LEU A 627 14.10 12.02 18.65
CA LEU A 627 13.14 13.08 18.46
C LEU A 627 12.92 13.79 19.80
N HIS A 628 13.73 14.81 20.03
CA HIS A 628 13.80 15.54 21.29
C HIS A 628 12.78 16.68 21.34
N PRO A 629 11.87 16.72 22.34
CA PRO A 629 11.04 17.90 22.58
C PRO A 629 11.91 19.03 23.14
N GLY A 630 12.06 20.11 22.39
CA GLY A 630 12.94 21.25 22.70
C GLY A 630 13.82 21.61 21.51
N THR A 631 14.09 22.91 21.35
CA THR A 631 15.01 23.40 20.31
C THR A 631 16.45 23.33 20.84
N LEU A 632 17.22 22.39 20.31
CA LEU A 632 18.62 22.19 20.65
C LEU A 632 19.51 23.21 19.92
N PRO A 633 20.66 23.62 20.52
CA PRO A 633 21.20 23.17 21.81
C PRO A 633 20.58 23.85 23.04
N ALA A 634 19.77 24.90 22.87
CA ALA A 634 19.29 25.75 23.96
C ALA A 634 18.50 24.98 25.05
N TYR A 635 17.73 23.96 24.66
CA TYR A 635 16.88 23.20 25.58
C TYR A 635 17.23 21.71 25.63
N ARG A 636 18.33 21.34 26.31
CA ARG A 636 18.71 19.93 26.58
C ARG A 636 18.08 19.41 27.87
N GLY A 637 17.97 18.08 28.01
CA GLY A 637 17.51 17.44 29.24
C GLY A 637 15.99 17.28 29.32
N VAL A 638 15.42 17.43 30.51
CA VAL A 638 14.00 17.09 30.78
C VAL A 638 13.12 18.30 31.01
N MET A 639 11.82 18.16 30.76
CA MET A 639 10.81 19.21 30.98
C MET A 639 11.15 20.54 30.29
N THR A 640 11.73 20.48 29.10
CA THR A 640 12.16 21.62 28.29
C THR A 640 11.00 22.56 27.92
N THR A 641 9.78 22.04 27.75
CA THR A 641 8.59 22.84 27.42
C THR A 641 8.29 23.88 28.48
N VAL A 642 8.26 23.50 29.78
CA VAL A 642 8.01 24.48 30.86
C VAL A 642 9.17 25.48 30.99
N ARG A 643 10.41 25.05 30.71
CA ARG A 643 11.59 25.93 30.70
C ARG A 643 11.48 26.98 29.60
N ALA A 644 11.06 26.58 28.39
CA ALA A 644 10.80 27.51 27.29
C ALA A 644 9.68 28.51 27.64
N MET A 645 8.60 28.03 28.26
CA MET A 645 7.53 28.91 28.74
C MET A 645 8.03 29.92 29.78
N LYS A 646 8.83 29.48 30.78
CA LYS A 646 9.44 30.34 31.81
C LYS A 646 10.37 31.38 31.22
N ASN A 647 11.11 31.03 30.17
CA ASN A 647 11.97 31.97 29.44
C ASN A 647 11.20 32.92 28.52
N LYS A 648 9.85 32.83 28.49
CA LYS A 648 8.97 33.66 27.65
C LYS A 648 9.24 33.51 26.15
N GLU A 649 9.63 32.31 25.74
CA GLU A 649 9.84 31.99 24.33
C GLU A 649 8.57 32.15 23.52
N THR A 650 8.70 32.68 22.29
CA THR A 650 7.53 32.80 21.40
C THR A 650 7.19 31.49 20.69
N HIS A 651 8.16 30.56 20.62
CA HIS A 651 8.06 29.31 19.87
C HIS A 651 8.71 28.15 20.62
N PHE A 652 8.14 26.97 20.48
CA PHE A 652 8.69 25.71 20.96
C PHE A 652 8.55 24.64 19.87
N GLY A 653 9.27 23.52 19.98
CA GLY A 653 9.08 22.45 19.02
C GLY A 653 10.01 21.27 19.24
N TYR A 654 10.40 20.62 18.16
CA TYR A 654 11.19 19.40 18.21
C TYR A 654 12.52 19.59 17.49
N SER A 655 13.56 18.95 18.03
CA SER A 655 14.84 18.74 17.35
C SER A 655 15.00 17.25 17.06
N LEU A 656 15.35 16.92 15.83
CA LEU A 656 15.77 15.59 15.43
C LEU A 656 17.29 15.59 15.31
N HIS A 657 17.96 14.67 16.01
CA HIS A 657 19.42 14.59 15.99
C HIS A 657 19.90 13.13 16.08
N ASP A 658 21.15 12.90 15.68
CA ASP A 658 21.82 11.61 15.89
C ASP A 658 22.00 11.36 17.40
N ILE A 659 21.78 10.12 17.85
CA ILE A 659 22.12 9.70 19.22
C ILE A 659 23.60 9.33 19.27
N ASP A 660 24.34 9.98 20.16
CA ASP A 660 25.69 9.59 20.54
C ASP A 660 25.75 9.13 22.00
N GLU A 661 26.96 8.84 22.51
CA GLU A 661 27.11 8.45 23.91
C GLU A 661 26.73 9.58 24.87
N ASN A 662 26.72 10.85 24.43
CA ASN A 662 26.37 12.04 25.21
C ASN A 662 24.89 12.46 25.08
N TRP A 663 24.05 11.59 24.51
CA TRP A 663 22.60 11.72 24.42
C TRP A 663 22.14 12.88 23.53
N ASP A 664 21.83 14.06 24.09
CA ASP A 664 21.29 15.23 23.37
C ASP A 664 22.37 16.09 22.68
N ALA A 665 23.59 15.57 22.52
CA ALA A 665 24.73 16.33 22.01
C ALA A 665 25.09 16.04 20.55
N GLY A 666 24.51 14.99 19.95
CA GLY A 666 24.81 14.60 18.57
C GLY A 666 24.35 15.62 17.52
N ASP A 667 24.80 15.44 16.28
CA ASP A 667 24.53 16.37 15.17
C ASP A 667 23.02 16.54 14.92
N LEU A 668 22.60 17.79 14.73
CA LEU A 668 21.23 18.15 14.39
C LEU A 668 20.93 17.84 12.92
N ILE A 669 19.76 17.25 12.70
CA ILE A 669 19.24 16.86 11.38
C ILE A 669 18.10 17.79 10.95
N ASP A 670 17.17 18.08 11.85
CA ASP A 670 16.01 18.92 11.57
C ASP A 670 15.52 19.60 12.87
N ILE A 671 15.02 20.84 12.77
CA ILE A 671 14.37 21.56 13.87
C ILE A 671 13.10 22.18 13.32
N ARG A 672 11.96 21.89 13.94
CA ARG A 672 10.68 22.52 13.60
C ARG A 672 10.08 23.16 14.83
N LYS A 673 9.47 24.33 14.64
CA LYS A 673 8.94 25.20 15.70
C LYS A 673 7.47 25.51 15.45
N HIS A 674 6.72 25.68 16.53
CA HIS A 674 5.34 26.08 16.58
C HIS A 674 5.19 27.21 17.61
N PRO A 675 4.33 28.22 17.38
CA PRO A 675 4.05 29.25 18.38
C PRO A 675 3.60 28.64 19.72
N ILE A 676 4.00 29.23 20.84
CA ILE A 676 3.54 28.81 22.17
C ILE A 676 2.20 29.46 22.48
N ASP A 677 1.19 28.66 22.84
CA ASP A 677 -0.08 29.15 23.36
C ASP A 677 -0.02 29.21 24.90
N TYR A 678 0.24 30.41 25.42
CA TYR A 678 0.34 30.66 26.87
C TYR A 678 -1.00 30.56 27.62
N SER A 679 -2.13 30.41 26.93
CA SER A 679 -3.41 30.15 27.59
C SER A 679 -3.52 28.70 28.09
N LYS A 680 -2.76 27.79 27.48
CA LYS A 680 -2.73 26.36 27.81
C LYS A 680 -1.76 26.06 28.94
N SER A 681 -2.03 24.99 29.68
CA SER A 681 -1.01 24.38 30.53
C SER A 681 0.10 23.77 29.67
N MET A 682 1.29 23.57 30.25
CA MET A 682 2.43 22.99 29.56
C MET A 682 2.08 21.63 28.93
N LEU A 683 1.41 20.76 29.70
CA LEU A 683 1.04 19.43 29.19
C LEU A 683 -0.03 19.53 28.09
N HIS A 684 -1.01 20.45 28.20
CA HIS A 684 -2.01 20.63 27.14
C HIS A 684 -1.35 21.15 25.86
N TYR A 685 -0.42 22.10 25.94
CA TYR A 685 0.30 22.61 24.77
C TYR A 685 1.03 21.52 23.96
N MET A 686 1.44 20.41 24.60
CA MET A 686 2.04 19.27 23.88
C MET A 686 1.08 18.66 22.83
N SER A 687 -0.24 18.84 22.94
CA SER A 687 -1.21 18.43 21.92
C SER A 687 -1.04 19.16 20.59
N ASP A 688 -0.43 20.34 20.60
CA ASP A 688 -0.30 21.18 19.42
C ASP A 688 0.95 20.81 18.61
N VAL A 689 1.94 20.19 19.26
CA VAL A 689 3.27 19.95 18.67
C VAL A 689 3.58 18.50 18.37
N TYR A 690 2.91 17.51 18.99
CA TYR A 690 3.27 16.10 18.79
C TYR A 690 3.11 15.64 17.32
N ALA A 691 2.12 16.16 16.60
CA ALA A 691 1.89 15.81 15.19
C ALA A 691 3.04 16.29 14.28
N MET A 692 3.63 17.44 14.61
CA MET A 692 4.84 17.95 13.93
C MET A 692 6.02 17.00 14.14
N GLY A 693 6.20 16.47 15.35
CA GLY A 693 7.21 15.45 15.64
C GLY A 693 7.01 14.16 14.85
N ALA A 694 5.77 13.66 14.75
CA ALA A 694 5.46 12.50 13.90
C ALA A 694 5.83 12.76 12.44
N LYS A 695 5.53 13.95 11.90
CA LYS A 695 5.88 14.32 10.52
C LYS A 695 7.39 14.39 10.31
N MET A 696 8.15 14.94 11.27
CA MET A 696 9.62 14.93 11.22
C MET A 696 10.18 13.50 11.12
N ALA A 697 9.62 12.57 11.89
CA ALA A 697 10.03 11.16 11.86
C ALA A 697 9.74 10.48 10.51
N VAL A 698 8.60 10.76 9.89
CA VAL A 698 8.28 10.25 8.54
C VAL A 698 9.26 10.83 7.50
N ASP A 699 9.52 12.13 7.55
CA ASP A 699 10.37 12.81 6.57
C ASP A 699 11.82 12.32 6.62
N VAL A 700 12.37 12.09 7.81
CA VAL A 700 13.72 11.53 7.92
C VAL A 700 13.78 10.07 7.45
N CYS A 701 12.73 9.28 7.71
CA CYS A 701 12.65 7.91 7.20
C CYS A 701 12.60 7.88 5.66
N ASP A 702 11.83 8.77 5.02
CA ASP A 702 11.80 8.88 3.54
C ASP A 702 13.19 9.28 3.00
N ASN A 703 13.84 10.27 3.61
CA ASN A 703 15.20 10.67 3.21
C ASN A 703 16.21 9.51 3.33
N ILE A 704 16.18 8.75 4.43
CA ILE A 704 17.04 7.57 4.62
C ILE A 704 16.71 6.46 3.63
N ALA A 705 15.41 6.20 3.40
CA ALA A 705 14.94 5.19 2.46
C ALA A 705 15.42 5.48 1.03
N ARG A 706 15.48 6.75 0.66
CA ARG A 706 15.94 7.24 -0.64
C ARG A 706 17.46 7.42 -0.73
N GLY A 707 18.19 7.14 0.34
CA GLY A 707 19.65 7.30 0.39
C GLY A 707 20.10 8.77 0.30
N LYS A 708 19.22 9.73 0.62
CA LYS A 708 19.58 11.15 0.66
C LYS A 708 20.52 11.41 1.84
N GLU A 709 21.48 12.30 1.64
CA GLU A 709 22.30 12.79 2.75
C GLU A 709 21.44 13.60 3.70
N LEU A 710 21.54 13.28 5.00
CA LEU A 710 20.88 14.04 6.05
C LEU A 710 21.77 15.23 6.43
N PRO A 711 21.21 16.42 6.65
CA PRO A 711 21.93 17.51 7.29
C PRO A 711 22.55 17.03 8.61
N LYS A 712 23.75 17.54 8.89
CA LYS A 712 24.49 17.28 10.13
C LYS A 712 25.08 18.59 10.60
N VAL A 713 24.34 19.28 11.47
CA VAL A 713 24.78 20.54 12.06
C VAL A 713 25.30 20.23 13.48
N PRO A 714 26.62 20.36 13.73
CA PRO A 714 27.15 20.20 15.07
C PRO A 714 26.52 21.20 16.04
N GLN A 715 26.23 20.75 17.25
CA GLN A 715 25.65 21.62 18.27
C GLN A 715 26.74 22.46 18.96
N ASN A 716 26.55 23.78 19.09
CA ASN A 716 27.43 24.64 19.87
C ASN A 716 27.24 24.38 21.39
N PRO A 717 28.26 23.90 22.13
CA PRO A 717 28.14 23.64 23.56
C PRO A 717 27.94 24.91 24.39
N GLU A 718 28.43 26.07 23.94
CA GLU A 718 28.33 27.35 24.67
C GLU A 718 26.90 27.90 24.67
N GLU A 719 26.07 27.50 23.71
CA GLU A 719 24.66 27.86 23.59
C GLU A 719 23.74 26.85 24.32
N SER A 720 24.30 25.90 25.08
CA SER A 720 23.55 24.80 25.67
C SER A 720 23.04 25.06 27.09
N GLY A 721 21.73 24.96 27.27
CA GLY A 721 21.09 24.87 28.58
C GLY A 721 20.72 23.43 28.88
N TYR A 722 21.38 22.78 29.85
CA TYR A 722 21.01 21.43 30.31
C TYR A 722 20.09 21.51 31.52
N TYR A 723 18.82 21.13 31.33
CA TYR A 723 17.79 21.22 32.35
C TYR A 723 17.53 19.87 33.05
N THR A 724 17.57 19.88 34.37
CA THR A 724 17.12 18.77 35.22
C THR A 724 15.66 18.97 35.66
N PHE A 725 15.09 17.98 36.34
CA PHE A 725 13.76 18.10 36.93
C PHE A 725 13.64 19.37 37.81
N PRO A 726 12.50 20.09 37.77
CA PRO A 726 12.29 21.31 38.55
C PRO A 726 12.46 21.09 40.05
N THR A 727 13.12 22.04 40.70
CA THR A 727 13.16 22.18 42.16
C THR A 727 11.84 22.78 42.69
N LYS A 728 11.66 22.87 44.01
CA LYS A 728 10.49 23.56 44.58
C LYS A 728 10.45 25.05 44.20
N GLU A 729 11.61 25.71 44.25
CA GLU A 729 11.77 27.12 43.87
C GLU A 729 11.41 27.35 42.39
N ASP A 730 11.80 26.43 41.50
CA ASP A 730 11.39 26.48 40.10
C ASP A 730 9.86 26.43 39.94
N LEU A 731 9.20 25.53 40.68
CA LEU A 731 7.75 25.34 40.61
C LEU A 731 6.99 26.56 41.14
N GLU A 732 7.48 27.17 42.22
CA GLU A 732 6.95 28.44 42.74
C GLU A 732 7.10 29.55 41.70
N GLY A 733 8.29 29.68 41.09
CA GLY A 733 8.53 30.64 40.03
C GLY A 733 7.68 30.41 38.78
N TYR A 734 7.29 29.17 38.45
CA TYR A 734 6.33 28.91 37.37
C TYR A 734 4.94 29.42 37.71
N ARG A 735 4.48 29.21 38.95
CA ARG A 735 3.17 29.71 39.41
C ARG A 735 3.09 31.23 39.40
N GLU A 736 4.13 31.91 39.86
CA GLU A 736 4.20 33.38 39.83
C GLU A 736 4.09 33.94 38.42
N ASP A 737 4.65 33.24 37.43
CA ASP A 737 4.54 33.60 36.01
C ASP A 737 3.22 33.13 35.36
N GLY A 738 2.30 32.54 36.13
CA GLY A 738 1.01 32.03 35.65
C GLY A 738 1.11 30.73 34.84
N ILE A 739 2.26 30.04 34.86
CA ILE A 739 2.50 28.82 34.09
C ILE A 739 1.94 27.62 34.86
N ARG A 740 0.94 26.96 34.28
CA ARG A 740 0.37 25.71 34.81
C ARG A 740 1.05 24.51 34.16
N LEU A 741 1.50 23.53 34.95
CA LEU A 741 2.02 22.28 34.39
C LEU A 741 0.91 21.45 33.74
N VAL A 742 -0.24 21.38 34.41
CA VAL A 742 -1.41 20.60 34.01
C VAL A 742 -2.66 21.46 34.12
N ASP A 743 -3.60 21.19 33.23
CA ASP A 743 -5.00 21.60 33.34
C ASP A 743 -5.84 20.33 33.15
N ALA A 744 -6.44 19.82 34.24
CA ALA A 744 -7.04 18.49 34.26
C ALA A 744 -8.11 18.32 33.19
N GLU A 745 -9.04 19.27 33.10
CA GLU A 745 -10.14 19.26 32.13
C GLU A 745 -9.63 19.19 30.69
N SER A 746 -8.63 20.02 30.35
CA SER A 746 -8.00 19.98 29.02
C SER A 746 -7.40 18.62 28.69
N ILE A 747 -6.72 17.97 29.65
CA ILE A 747 -6.10 16.66 29.39
C ILE A 747 -7.17 15.55 29.29
N VAL A 748 -8.24 15.62 30.09
CA VAL A 748 -9.39 14.73 29.94
C VAL A 748 -9.98 14.88 28.53
N ASN A 749 -10.16 16.10 28.03
CA ASN A 749 -10.62 16.35 26.66
C ASN A 749 -9.69 15.70 25.63
N VAL A 750 -8.38 15.92 25.72
CA VAL A 750 -7.40 15.31 24.82
C VAL A 750 -7.51 13.78 24.83
N VAL A 751 -7.61 13.15 26.00
CA VAL A 751 -7.74 11.68 26.12
C VAL A 751 -9.05 11.18 25.50
N VAL A 752 -10.17 11.81 25.83
CA VAL A 752 -11.50 11.40 25.37
C VAL A 752 -11.64 11.55 23.85
N GLU A 753 -11.25 12.71 23.30
CA GLU A 753 -11.33 12.98 21.86
C GLU A 753 -10.35 12.14 21.04
N SER A 754 -9.22 11.73 21.64
CA SER A 754 -8.24 10.88 20.97
C SER A 754 -8.72 9.44 20.84
N TYR A 755 -9.22 8.85 21.93
CA TYR A 755 -9.40 7.39 22.01
C TYR A 755 -10.86 6.93 21.95
N ALA A 756 -11.84 7.82 22.11
CA ALA A 756 -13.26 7.48 21.96
C ALA A 756 -13.85 8.08 20.68
N SER A 757 -14.65 7.28 19.98
CA SER A 757 -15.47 7.78 18.88
C SER A 757 -16.54 8.75 19.42
N PRO A 758 -17.04 9.70 18.60
CA PRO A 758 -17.99 10.71 19.07
C PRO A 758 -19.19 10.15 19.83
N LYS A 759 -19.66 8.95 19.48
CA LYS A 759 -20.80 8.27 20.13
C LYS A 759 -20.49 7.71 21.53
N LYS A 760 -19.21 7.51 21.87
CA LYS A 760 -18.75 6.93 23.14
C LYS A 760 -18.05 7.95 24.04
N GLN A 761 -17.92 9.20 23.60
CA GLN A 761 -17.16 10.21 24.33
C GLN A 761 -17.79 10.53 25.69
N ASP A 762 -19.11 10.62 25.81
CA ASP A 762 -19.77 10.95 27.08
C ASP A 762 -19.57 9.86 28.15
N GLU A 763 -19.76 8.59 27.77
CA GLU A 763 -19.55 7.45 28.68
C GLU A 763 -18.08 7.37 29.12
N PHE A 764 -17.15 7.48 28.16
CA PHE A 764 -15.73 7.39 28.45
C PHE A 764 -15.25 8.60 29.29
N ARG A 765 -15.77 9.79 29.02
CA ARG A 765 -15.51 11.00 29.79
C ARG A 765 -15.93 10.84 31.25
N ALA A 766 -17.15 10.37 31.51
CA ALA A 766 -17.64 10.17 32.86
C ALA A 766 -16.75 9.19 33.66
N TYR A 767 -16.27 8.12 33.02
CA TYR A 767 -15.30 7.20 33.61
C TYR A 767 -13.98 7.90 33.97
N ILE A 768 -13.40 8.64 33.02
CA ILE A 768 -12.12 9.33 33.21
C ILE A 768 -12.22 10.43 34.27
N GLU A 769 -13.30 11.22 34.28
CA GLU A 769 -13.54 12.24 35.30
C GLU A 769 -13.70 11.63 36.70
N GLY A 770 -14.32 10.44 36.80
CA GLY A 770 -14.38 9.67 38.04
C GLY A 770 -12.99 9.30 38.55
N VAL A 771 -12.14 8.74 37.69
CA VAL A 771 -10.75 8.39 38.01
C VAL A 771 -9.94 9.61 38.45
N VAL A 772 -10.09 10.74 37.75
CA VAL A 772 -9.41 11.99 38.08
C VAL A 772 -9.84 12.51 39.44
N ARG A 773 -11.15 12.49 39.74
CA ARG A 773 -11.69 12.91 41.04
C ARG A 773 -11.13 12.04 42.18
N GLU A 774 -11.16 10.72 42.02
CA GLU A 774 -10.61 9.78 43.01
C GLU A 774 -9.11 10.03 43.26
N TRP A 775 -8.34 10.33 42.19
CA TRP A 775 -6.92 10.64 42.33
C TRP A 775 -6.71 11.91 43.15
N TYR A 776 -7.46 12.98 42.90
CA TYR A 776 -7.37 14.22 43.67
C TYR A 776 -7.77 14.01 45.14
N GLU A 777 -8.84 13.27 45.42
CA GLU A 777 -9.28 12.95 46.80
C GLU A 777 -8.17 12.23 47.61
N GLN A 778 -7.33 11.44 46.96
CA GLN A 778 -6.25 10.68 47.60
C GLN A 778 -4.90 11.43 47.67
N ASN A 779 -4.71 12.48 46.87
CA ASN A 779 -3.39 13.08 46.65
C ASN A 779 -3.32 14.59 46.89
N GLN A 780 -4.45 15.27 47.14
CA GLN A 780 -4.44 16.68 47.51
C GLN A 780 -3.53 16.92 48.74
N PRO A 781 -2.82 18.06 48.79
CA PRO A 781 -1.88 18.38 49.87
C PRO A 781 -2.51 18.44 51.26
#